data_AF-A0AA88HSJ9-F1
#
_entry.id   AF-A0AA88HSJ9-F1
#
_cell.length_a   1.000
_cell.length_b   1.000
_cell.length_c   1.000
_cell.angle_alpha   90.00
_cell.angle_beta   90.00
_cell.angle_gamma   90.00
#
_symmetry.space_group_name_H-M   'P 1'
#
loop_
_entity.id
_entity.type
_entity.pdbx_description
1 polymer ?
#
loop_
_entity_poly.entity_id
_entity_poly.type
_entity_poly.pdbx_seq_one_letter_code
_entity_poly.pdbx_strand_id
1 'polypeptide(L)'
;TTHTNVGGRIMSFIGGACTDGLGMIVDDDLRNTIRTHHVIEQGQAKYLKKATKFYEALAMKASKNGHAVDIYTAALDQIGLLEMKSLPSLTGGNLVLADSFESSLFSESLKKVFARDEEGNCPMAFNAVMDVRVSKELRISGCIGPCVSMGVKHPSVADMEIGVGGTTQWKFCSLLPTTTPAIFFDIVPQAPTSAGGQGYIQFVTNYQHINGERRIRVTTIARSYLTSSDDPVIRDWFDQDAAAVLLARLSVFRLEREDAPDVMRWLDRNLIKICQKFSSFTTNQPESYLLPQSLEFFPQAVYHLRRSPFLQFFNNSPDETTFYRSILLREDTESGITMIQPYLLEYSSLTGKESTPVSLDATSLKKDTILLMDTFFHVLVYHGADVVYWKNQGFDQLPEYAHLKVFMEAPLEDATEIVSNRFPVPRYVVTEEGASQARFLLSKVNPSITHTQPNYQGEGRNNEIRPLEKDEIATISISEDVNVQPTNPKQHRTFSRIVSTVQSIEFFKNHRRRKFQSFRSNPDPFLGKFAHSSSEEKHDTGFKAFFIKNRCKGDLTIDPSKSDHYKWLAVVTIAVLYNYVFIIGRTVFWELQNLFPVLWIVLDYLCDVIYAIDLVVHMHEGYLEQGLLVKNPTLLRKNYLFSIDSKLDLLSILPTDFLYLFSESGLGYCSNAPCPVLIRSNRLLRIRRLLTFLDRTETHTNFPNIFRICKVITFLLIIIHWNACIYFGVSNAIGFGSDEWVVKDLVAENKTLSSQYIYAFFWSTLTLTTIGETPPPELEIEYIFTIVDLMIGVLIFATIVGNIGSMITNMNAARTEFQNKMDGIKQYMEFRKVSKELEDRVIKWFDYLWSNKQSLNEEEILGTLPDKLKAEIAIHVHLDTLKKVKIFQDCEPGLLTELVLKLKLQVFSPSDYICRKGDVGKEMYIVKRGKLEVVADDGRTVFATLGPGSVFGEISILNIAGNKTGNRRTANVRSVGYSDLFCLSKNDLWDALQEYPEGRKQLMERGRQLLLKDNLLDEEALRRAEVEQENMKEKFEKLETSLDYLQTRFARLLAEYTSSQQKMKQRISKIENVVEISDGILSPFTSQASPIGNLKLLCVPSRSGTPYPSSSTNSLDTSSTT
;
A
#
# COMPACT_ATOMS: atom_id res chain seq x y z
N THR A 1 -6.47 43.16 -3.74
CA THR A 1 -5.38 42.62 -4.56
C THR A 1 -5.67 42.93 -6.01
N THR A 2 -4.74 43.56 -6.73
CA THR A 2 -5.03 44.43 -7.88
C THR A 2 -4.93 43.78 -9.27
N HIS A 3 -4.46 42.54 -9.38
CA HIS A 3 -4.23 41.87 -10.66
C HIS A 3 -4.91 40.49 -10.66
N THR A 4 -5.91 40.34 -11.52
CA THR A 4 -6.70 39.11 -11.75
C THR A 4 -6.94 38.97 -13.24
N ASN A 5 -6.84 37.75 -13.78
CA ASN A 5 -6.90 37.44 -15.22
C ASN A 5 -5.80 38.12 -16.05
N VAL A 6 -4.62 38.27 -15.45
CA VAL A 6 -3.38 38.78 -16.06
C VAL A 6 -2.30 37.72 -15.87
N GLY A 7 -1.38 37.56 -16.83
CA GLY A 7 -0.23 36.68 -16.65
C GLY A 7 0.60 37.07 -15.43
N GLY A 8 0.93 36.09 -14.59
CA GLY A 8 1.74 36.28 -13.38
C GLY A 8 2.40 34.98 -12.95
N ARG A 9 3.56 35.08 -12.30
CA ARG A 9 4.40 33.93 -11.95
C ARG A 9 4.81 33.99 -10.48
N ILE A 10 4.44 32.97 -9.71
CA ILE A 10 4.74 32.83 -8.28
C ILE A 10 5.83 31.78 -8.15
N MET A 11 7.07 32.21 -7.91
CA MET A 11 8.21 31.31 -7.72
C MET A 11 8.35 30.96 -6.24
N SER A 12 8.08 29.70 -5.88
CA SER A 12 8.26 29.20 -4.51
C SER A 12 9.60 28.49 -4.39
N PHE A 13 10.47 28.98 -3.51
CA PHE A 13 11.76 28.37 -3.19
C PHE A 13 11.65 27.69 -1.82
N ILE A 14 11.82 26.36 -1.78
CA ILE A 14 11.49 25.51 -0.63
C ILE A 14 12.71 24.69 -0.20
N GLY A 15 13.19 24.93 1.03
CA GLY A 15 14.38 24.28 1.61
C GLY A 15 14.09 23.12 2.58
N GLY A 16 12.85 22.62 2.63
CA GLY A 16 12.42 21.57 3.57
C GLY A 16 10.90 21.42 3.60
N ALA A 17 10.41 20.40 4.30
CA ALA A 17 8.98 20.14 4.46
C ALA A 17 8.26 21.25 5.25
N CYS A 18 7.01 21.54 4.92
CA CYS A 18 6.18 22.46 5.69
C CYS A 18 5.76 21.82 7.02
N THR A 19 6.15 22.41 8.15
CA THR A 19 5.95 21.87 9.51
C THR A 19 4.84 22.55 10.33
N ASP A 20 4.17 23.58 9.80
CA ASP A 20 3.10 24.31 10.50
C ASP A 20 1.96 24.71 9.54
N GLY A 21 0.79 24.99 10.11
CA GLY A 21 -0.36 25.55 9.42
C GLY A 21 -1.16 24.55 8.57
N LEU A 22 -1.89 25.08 7.60
CA LEU A 22 -2.88 24.31 6.81
C LEU A 22 -2.24 23.41 5.72
N GLY A 23 -0.99 23.66 5.37
CA GLY A 23 -0.21 22.88 4.39
C GLY A 23 0.78 21.89 5.01
N MET A 24 0.78 21.75 6.33
CA MET A 24 1.72 20.90 7.09
C MET A 24 1.81 19.47 6.53
N ILE A 25 3.04 18.99 6.31
CA ILE A 25 3.41 17.70 5.68
C ILE A 25 3.86 16.68 6.74
N VAL A 26 4.59 17.17 7.74
CA VAL A 26 5.16 16.47 8.90
C VAL A 26 5.13 17.45 10.08
N ASP A 27 5.24 16.98 11.32
CA ASP A 27 5.39 17.87 12.48
C ASP A 27 6.87 18.14 12.81
N ASP A 28 7.14 18.94 13.85
CA ASP A 28 8.47 19.43 14.23
C ASP A 28 9.30 18.46 15.08
N ASP A 29 8.71 17.35 15.55
CA ASP A 29 9.44 16.27 16.21
C ASP A 29 10.10 15.34 15.17
N LEU A 30 11.42 15.46 15.01
CA LEU A 30 12.25 14.66 14.10
C LEU A 30 12.16 13.13 14.32
N ARG A 31 11.52 12.66 15.40
CA ARG A 31 11.18 11.23 15.58
C ARG A 31 10.09 10.77 14.61
N ASN A 32 9.23 11.67 14.15
CA ASN A 32 8.16 11.39 13.19
C ASN A 32 8.70 11.57 11.77
N THR A 33 9.07 10.46 11.14
CA THR A 33 9.66 10.47 9.78
C THR A 33 8.67 10.97 8.73
N ILE A 34 9.17 11.65 7.70
CA ILE A 34 8.37 12.08 6.55
C ILE A 34 7.78 10.86 5.84
N ARG A 35 6.49 10.93 5.47
CA ARG A 35 5.76 9.82 4.84
C ARG A 35 6.48 9.22 3.61
N THR A 36 6.45 7.90 3.52
CA THR A 36 6.93 7.09 2.39
C THR A 36 5.74 6.44 1.66
N HIS A 37 5.95 5.87 0.46
CA HIS A 37 4.89 5.19 -0.30
C HIS A 37 4.19 4.10 0.55
N HIS A 38 4.95 3.28 1.28
CA HIS A 38 4.40 2.23 2.14
C HIS A 38 3.46 2.78 3.25
N VAL A 39 3.81 3.90 3.87
CA VAL A 39 2.98 4.58 4.88
C VAL A 39 1.72 5.21 4.27
N ILE A 40 1.78 5.58 2.98
CA ILE A 40 0.63 6.09 2.22
C ILE A 40 -0.32 4.94 1.85
N GLU A 41 0.20 3.81 1.33
CA GLU A 41 -0.56 2.60 0.99
C GLU A 41 -1.29 2.02 2.21
N GLN A 42 -0.64 1.97 3.38
CA GLN A 42 -1.28 1.57 4.63
C GLN A 42 -2.31 2.58 5.18
N GLY A 43 -2.48 3.74 4.53
CA GLY A 43 -3.40 4.79 4.94
C GLY A 43 -2.97 5.55 6.20
N GLN A 44 -1.73 5.37 6.67
CA GLN A 44 -1.20 5.92 7.92
C GLN A 44 -0.64 7.34 7.79
N ALA A 45 -0.53 7.89 6.58
CA ALA A 45 -0.06 9.25 6.31
C ALA A 45 -0.98 10.35 6.89
N LYS A 46 -0.77 10.66 8.18
CA LYS A 46 -1.51 11.59 9.07
C LYS A 46 -1.91 12.92 8.43
N TYR A 47 -1.04 13.52 7.63
CA TYR A 47 -1.19 14.89 7.13
C TYR A 47 -1.62 15.02 5.67
N LEU A 48 -1.19 14.09 4.81
CA LEU A 48 -1.40 14.03 3.35
C LEU A 48 -2.76 14.58 2.91
N LYS A 49 -3.86 13.97 3.36
CA LYS A 49 -5.24 14.31 2.92
C LYS A 49 -5.69 15.74 3.28
N LYS A 50 -5.05 16.40 4.24
CA LYS A 50 -5.32 17.81 4.59
C LYS A 50 -4.49 18.75 3.72
N ALA A 51 -3.19 18.48 3.63
CA ALA A 51 -2.25 19.29 2.87
C ALA A 51 -2.55 19.28 1.37
N THR A 52 -2.78 18.11 0.75
CA THR A 52 -3.17 18.01 -0.67
C THR A 52 -4.39 18.89 -0.97
N LYS A 53 -5.45 18.80 -0.15
CA LYS A 53 -6.67 19.61 -0.31
C LYS A 53 -6.43 21.12 -0.14
N PHE A 54 -5.50 21.52 0.72
CA PHE A 54 -5.11 22.92 0.88
C PHE A 54 -4.37 23.43 -0.38
N TYR A 55 -3.39 22.69 -0.88
CA TYR A 55 -2.64 23.07 -2.07
C TYR A 55 -3.47 23.01 -3.36
N GLU A 56 -4.40 22.06 -3.50
CA GLU A 56 -5.40 22.03 -4.59
C GLU A 56 -6.29 23.29 -4.58
N ALA A 57 -6.74 23.74 -3.40
CA ALA A 57 -7.54 24.96 -3.28
C ALA A 57 -6.72 26.23 -3.64
N LEU A 58 -5.42 26.25 -3.33
CA LEU A 58 -4.51 27.32 -3.78
C LEU A 58 -4.25 27.24 -5.28
N ALA A 59 -4.03 26.06 -5.84
CA ALA A 59 -3.82 25.83 -7.26
C ALA A 59 -5.02 26.31 -8.08
N MET A 60 -6.24 25.86 -7.74
CA MET A 60 -7.47 26.30 -8.40
C MET A 60 -7.69 27.82 -8.30
N LYS A 61 -7.27 28.45 -7.20
CA LYS A 61 -7.30 29.92 -7.03
C LYS A 61 -6.28 30.63 -7.94
N ALA A 62 -5.08 30.08 -8.08
CA ALA A 62 -4.05 30.59 -9.00
C ALA A 62 -4.48 30.42 -10.46
N SER A 63 -4.92 29.22 -10.86
CA SER A 63 -5.38 28.92 -12.21
C SER A 63 -6.58 29.78 -12.63
N LYS A 64 -7.55 30.00 -11.72
CA LYS A 64 -8.66 30.92 -11.95
C LYS A 64 -8.15 32.33 -12.27
N ASN A 65 -7.21 32.85 -11.47
CA ASN A 65 -6.64 34.18 -11.68
C ASN A 65 -5.68 34.29 -12.88
N GLY A 66 -5.22 33.18 -13.47
CA GLY A 66 -4.26 33.21 -14.58
C GLY A 66 -2.80 33.23 -14.14
N HIS A 67 -2.51 32.83 -12.90
CA HIS A 67 -1.17 32.85 -12.33
C HIS A 67 -0.54 31.45 -12.33
N ALA A 68 0.71 31.36 -12.76
CA ALA A 68 1.57 30.18 -12.61
C ALA A 68 2.14 30.08 -11.20
N VAL A 69 2.32 28.87 -10.68
CA VAL A 69 3.00 28.61 -9.40
C VAL A 69 4.11 27.60 -9.63
N ASP A 70 5.36 28.07 -9.61
CA ASP A 70 6.55 27.25 -9.73
C ASP A 70 6.98 26.72 -8.36
N ILE A 71 7.52 25.50 -8.34
CA ILE A 71 8.13 24.90 -7.15
C ILE A 71 9.60 24.61 -7.45
N TYR A 72 10.48 25.36 -6.81
CA TYR A 72 11.91 25.16 -6.79
C TYR A 72 12.30 24.61 -5.42
N THR A 73 12.96 23.46 -5.39
CA THR A 73 13.24 22.73 -4.14
C THR A 73 14.71 22.42 -4.01
N ALA A 74 15.22 22.52 -2.78
CA ALA A 74 16.62 22.24 -2.44
C ALA A 74 16.69 21.69 -1.02
N ALA A 75 16.67 20.37 -0.89
CA ALA A 75 16.72 19.69 0.40
C ALA A 75 17.32 18.28 0.26
N LEU A 76 17.93 17.79 1.34
CA LEU A 76 18.49 16.44 1.43
C LEU A 76 17.43 15.35 1.74
N ASP A 77 16.21 15.77 2.05
CA ASP A 77 15.03 14.93 2.30
C ASP A 77 13.79 15.62 1.68
N GLN A 78 12.66 14.94 1.70
CA GLN A 78 11.40 15.33 1.06
C GLN A 78 10.83 16.66 1.59
N ILE A 79 10.07 17.34 0.74
CA ILE A 79 9.56 18.69 0.99
C ILE A 79 8.03 18.78 0.97
N GLY A 80 7.33 17.70 0.60
CA GLY A 80 5.88 17.69 0.43
C GLY A 80 5.42 17.91 -1.02
N LEU A 81 6.24 17.52 -2.00
CA LEU A 81 5.93 17.70 -3.41
C LEU A 81 4.70 16.90 -3.83
N LEU A 82 4.49 15.70 -3.29
CA LEU A 82 3.25 14.92 -3.51
C LEU A 82 1.98 15.73 -3.15
N GLU A 83 1.99 16.41 -2.01
CA GLU A 83 0.90 17.26 -1.54
C GLU A 83 0.76 18.54 -2.39
N MET A 84 1.88 19.14 -2.77
CA MET A 84 1.93 20.41 -3.52
C MET A 84 1.79 20.25 -5.04
N LYS A 85 1.78 19.02 -5.59
CA LYS A 85 1.82 18.73 -7.04
C LYS A 85 0.79 19.47 -7.89
N SER A 86 -0.36 19.81 -7.31
CA SER A 86 -1.45 20.53 -7.97
C SER A 86 -1.05 21.96 -8.35
N LEU A 87 -0.13 22.59 -7.61
CA LEU A 87 0.35 23.95 -7.88
C LEU A 87 1.02 24.07 -9.27
N PRO A 88 2.10 23.35 -9.60
CA PRO A 88 2.66 23.38 -10.96
C PRO A 88 1.72 22.72 -11.98
N SER A 89 1.11 21.58 -11.64
CA SER A 89 0.37 20.76 -12.61
C SER A 89 -0.98 21.34 -13.04
N LEU A 90 -1.65 22.17 -12.24
CA LEU A 90 -2.89 22.87 -12.67
C LEU A 90 -2.61 24.28 -13.23
N THR A 91 -1.37 24.79 -13.15
CA THR A 91 -1.05 26.16 -13.56
C THR A 91 -0.06 26.24 -14.73
N GLY A 92 0.67 25.18 -15.06
CA GLY A 92 1.80 25.26 -16.00
C GLY A 92 3.07 25.83 -15.36
N GLY A 93 3.15 25.78 -14.03
CA GLY A 93 4.34 26.17 -13.28
C GLY A 93 5.49 25.18 -13.43
N ASN A 94 6.71 25.69 -13.31
CA ASN A 94 7.95 24.92 -13.36
C ASN A 94 8.13 24.08 -12.09
N LEU A 95 8.95 23.05 -12.21
CA LEU A 95 9.26 22.15 -11.11
C LEU A 95 10.74 21.75 -11.18
N VAL A 96 11.49 21.99 -10.11
CA VAL A 96 12.91 21.62 -9.99
C VAL A 96 13.14 20.93 -8.65
N LEU A 97 13.72 19.73 -8.70
CA LEU A 97 14.15 18.93 -7.56
C LEU A 97 15.67 18.89 -7.49
N ALA A 98 16.25 19.34 -6.39
CA ALA A 98 17.71 19.41 -6.19
C ALA A 98 18.09 19.13 -4.72
N ASP A 99 19.34 18.69 -4.53
CA ASP A 99 19.89 18.38 -3.20
C ASP A 99 20.24 19.68 -2.41
N SER A 100 20.60 20.77 -3.12
CA SER A 100 20.97 22.09 -2.56
C SER A 100 20.78 23.23 -3.58
N PHE A 101 20.50 24.46 -3.10
CA PHE A 101 20.45 25.68 -3.91
C PHE A 101 21.83 26.12 -4.43
N GLU A 102 22.91 25.57 -3.89
CA GLU A 102 24.29 25.81 -4.36
C GLU A 102 24.67 24.92 -5.56
N SER A 103 23.81 23.95 -5.92
CA SER A 103 24.10 23.02 -7.01
C SER A 103 24.09 23.69 -8.39
N SER A 104 24.93 23.20 -9.30
CA SER A 104 24.87 23.53 -10.73
C SER A 104 23.48 23.21 -11.30
N LEU A 105 22.95 22.02 -10.98
CA LEU A 105 21.61 21.57 -11.39
C LEU A 105 20.52 22.61 -11.09
N PHE A 106 20.44 23.12 -9.85
CA PHE A 106 19.47 24.16 -9.50
C PHE A 106 19.77 25.49 -10.22
N SER A 107 21.02 25.97 -10.10
CA SER A 107 21.37 27.32 -10.57
C SER A 107 21.32 27.46 -12.10
N GLU A 108 21.63 26.39 -12.84
CA GLU A 108 21.47 26.31 -14.29
C GLU A 108 20.01 26.10 -14.70
N SER A 109 19.25 25.25 -13.99
CA SER A 109 17.80 25.13 -14.23
C SER A 109 17.11 26.49 -14.07
N LEU A 110 17.46 27.26 -13.05
CA LEU A 110 16.91 28.60 -12.84
C LEU A 110 17.34 29.59 -13.94
N LYS A 111 18.60 29.57 -14.37
CA LYS A 111 19.07 30.38 -15.52
C LYS A 111 18.28 30.07 -16.79
N LYS A 112 18.04 28.79 -17.12
CA LYS A 112 17.32 28.38 -18.34
C LYS A 112 15.89 28.89 -18.41
N VAL A 113 15.21 29.03 -17.26
CA VAL A 113 13.84 29.61 -17.21
C VAL A 113 13.81 31.07 -17.67
N PHE A 114 14.92 31.79 -17.55
CA PHE A 114 15.09 33.18 -18.00
C PHE A 114 16.12 33.31 -19.13
N ALA A 115 16.46 32.20 -19.80
CA ALA A 115 17.20 32.24 -21.05
C ALA A 115 16.39 33.05 -22.08
N ARG A 116 17.11 33.78 -22.94
CA ARG A 116 16.49 34.61 -23.97
C ARG A 116 16.58 33.93 -25.33
N ASP A 117 15.53 34.08 -26.12
CA ASP A 117 15.52 33.75 -27.54
C ASP A 117 16.29 34.79 -28.39
N GLU A 118 16.34 34.57 -29.70
CA GLU A 118 16.99 35.45 -30.67
C GLU A 118 16.36 36.86 -30.72
N GLU A 119 15.09 37.02 -30.33
CA GLU A 119 14.43 38.33 -30.20
C GLU A 119 14.79 39.03 -28.86
N GLY A 120 15.54 38.37 -27.98
CA GLY A 120 15.86 38.86 -26.64
C GLY A 120 14.72 38.69 -25.62
N ASN A 121 13.64 37.99 -25.99
CA ASN A 121 12.47 37.69 -25.16
C ASN A 121 12.71 36.44 -24.31
N CYS A 122 11.99 36.28 -23.19
CA CYS A 122 11.97 35.00 -22.48
C CYS A 122 10.90 34.09 -23.12
N PRO A 123 11.17 32.79 -23.36
CA PRO A 123 10.29 31.90 -24.14
C PRO A 123 8.97 31.51 -23.45
N MET A 124 8.64 32.13 -22.30
CA MET A 124 7.44 31.84 -21.52
C MET A 124 6.24 32.68 -21.97
N ALA A 125 5.09 32.02 -22.12
CA ALA A 125 3.80 32.63 -22.39
C ALA A 125 2.83 32.42 -21.21
N PHE A 126 1.83 33.29 -21.06
CA PHE A 126 0.95 33.31 -19.89
C PHE A 126 -0.55 33.33 -20.24
N ASN A 127 -1.35 32.92 -19.25
CA ASN A 127 -2.82 33.06 -19.20
C ASN A 127 -3.51 32.61 -20.51
N ALA A 128 -3.03 31.49 -21.06
CA ALA A 128 -3.43 30.96 -22.35
C ALA A 128 -4.73 30.16 -22.27
N VAL A 129 -5.53 30.20 -23.34
CA VAL A 129 -6.72 29.38 -23.52
C VAL A 129 -6.64 28.70 -24.89
N MET A 130 -6.65 27.37 -24.87
CA MET A 130 -6.70 26.52 -26.06
C MET A 130 -8.14 26.08 -26.30
N ASP A 131 -8.67 26.38 -27.48
CA ASP A 131 -9.98 25.94 -27.98
C ASP A 131 -9.76 24.91 -29.09
N VAL A 132 -10.36 23.72 -28.93
CA VAL A 132 -10.17 22.59 -29.85
C VAL A 132 -11.47 22.29 -30.58
N ARG A 133 -11.40 22.32 -31.91
CA ARG A 133 -12.54 22.19 -32.82
C ARG A 133 -12.32 20.98 -33.72
N VAL A 134 -13.38 20.20 -33.95
CA VAL A 134 -13.31 18.97 -34.75
C VAL A 134 -14.49 18.85 -35.70
N SER A 135 -14.34 18.08 -36.78
CA SER A 135 -15.46 17.66 -37.63
C SER A 135 -16.51 16.86 -36.83
N LYS A 136 -17.73 16.71 -37.36
CA LYS A 136 -18.90 16.19 -36.60
C LYS A 136 -18.78 14.72 -36.21
N GLU A 137 -17.92 14.00 -36.92
CA GLU A 137 -17.64 12.57 -36.82
C GLU A 137 -16.61 12.27 -35.73
N LEU A 138 -15.96 13.30 -35.19
CA LEU A 138 -15.05 13.24 -34.04
C LEU A 138 -15.69 13.88 -32.80
N ARG A 139 -15.31 13.37 -31.63
CA ARG A 139 -15.58 13.97 -30.33
C ARG A 139 -14.28 14.07 -29.52
N ILE A 140 -14.33 14.90 -28.48
CA ILE A 140 -13.22 15.27 -27.64
C ILE A 140 -13.46 14.67 -26.25
N SER A 141 -12.66 13.66 -25.88
CA SER A 141 -12.75 12.95 -24.60
C SER A 141 -12.09 13.73 -23.47
N GLY A 142 -11.00 14.43 -23.76
CA GLY A 142 -10.38 15.34 -22.79
C GLY A 142 -8.89 15.55 -23.00
N CYS A 143 -8.23 16.16 -22.01
CA CYS A 143 -6.80 16.50 -22.05
C CYS A 143 -6.05 15.96 -20.83
N ILE A 144 -4.85 15.41 -21.04
CA ILE A 144 -3.88 15.09 -19.97
C ILE A 144 -2.65 15.96 -20.19
N GLY A 145 -2.45 16.94 -19.31
CA GLY A 145 -1.38 17.93 -19.40
C GLY A 145 -1.57 19.05 -18.36
N PRO A 146 -0.66 20.04 -18.30
CA PRO A 146 -0.62 21.01 -17.22
C PRO A 146 -1.68 22.12 -17.36
N CYS A 147 -2.95 21.78 -17.18
CA CYS A 147 -4.10 22.61 -17.54
C CYS A 147 -5.30 22.49 -16.58
N VAL A 148 -6.28 23.39 -16.74
CA VAL A 148 -7.61 23.27 -16.12
C VAL A 148 -8.74 23.39 -17.16
N SER A 149 -9.84 22.70 -16.92
CA SER A 149 -11.07 22.79 -17.73
C SER A 149 -11.70 24.18 -17.62
N MET A 150 -12.12 24.74 -18.76
CA MET A 150 -12.97 25.93 -18.80
C MET A 150 -14.47 25.62 -18.67
N GLY A 151 -14.86 24.34 -18.61
CA GLY A 151 -16.27 23.91 -18.46
C GLY A 151 -17.17 24.23 -19.66
N VAL A 152 -16.60 24.43 -20.84
CA VAL A 152 -17.33 24.82 -22.05
C VAL A 152 -17.97 23.59 -22.68
N LYS A 153 -19.28 23.42 -22.44
CA LYS A 153 -20.09 22.38 -23.07
C LYS A 153 -20.32 22.71 -24.55
N HIS A 154 -20.01 21.75 -25.42
CA HIS A 154 -20.20 21.85 -26.87
C HIS A 154 -20.61 20.46 -27.41
N PRO A 155 -21.36 20.36 -28.54
CA PRO A 155 -21.67 19.05 -29.15
C PRO A 155 -20.44 18.21 -29.53
N SER A 156 -19.26 18.83 -29.67
CA SER A 156 -17.99 18.12 -29.93
C SER A 156 -17.39 17.42 -28.71
N VAL A 157 -17.94 17.56 -27.50
CA VAL A 157 -17.49 16.80 -26.32
C VAL A 157 -17.97 15.35 -26.43
N ALA A 158 -17.15 14.40 -25.97
CA ALA A 158 -17.50 12.98 -25.89
C ALA A 158 -18.13 12.63 -24.54
N ASP A 159 -19.00 11.61 -24.50
CA ASP A 159 -19.61 11.15 -23.25
C ASP A 159 -18.62 10.37 -22.36
N MET A 160 -17.56 9.80 -22.95
CA MET A 160 -16.45 9.17 -22.23
C MET A 160 -15.32 10.18 -21.98
N GLU A 161 -15.21 10.66 -20.74
CA GLU A 161 -14.15 11.60 -20.33
C GLU A 161 -12.79 10.91 -20.09
N ILE A 162 -11.71 11.53 -20.59
CA ILE A 162 -10.32 11.09 -20.37
C ILE A 162 -9.49 12.28 -19.89
N GLY A 163 -8.83 12.16 -18.73
CA GLY A 163 -8.07 13.26 -18.14
C GLY A 163 -8.98 14.37 -17.60
N VAL A 164 -8.66 15.60 -17.99
CA VAL A 164 -9.48 16.81 -17.81
C VAL A 164 -10.51 16.87 -18.94
N GLY A 165 -11.62 16.15 -18.77
CA GLY A 165 -12.70 16.02 -19.75
C GLY A 165 -13.78 17.12 -19.68
N GLY A 166 -14.94 16.82 -20.27
CA GLY A 166 -16.17 17.61 -20.14
C GLY A 166 -16.17 18.98 -20.85
N THR A 167 -15.18 19.26 -21.70
CA THR A 167 -14.97 20.58 -22.33
C THR A 167 -14.25 20.47 -23.67
N THR A 168 -14.37 21.50 -24.51
CA THR A 168 -13.50 21.73 -25.69
C THR A 168 -12.41 22.77 -25.43
N GLN A 169 -12.39 23.37 -24.23
CA GLN A 169 -11.50 24.48 -23.87
C GLN A 169 -10.75 24.24 -22.57
N TRP A 170 -9.44 24.48 -22.61
CA TRP A 170 -8.53 24.38 -21.46
C TRP A 170 -7.70 25.64 -21.29
N LYS A 171 -7.42 25.98 -20.03
CA LYS A 171 -6.57 27.09 -19.63
C LYS A 171 -5.23 26.60 -19.11
N PHE A 172 -4.16 27.26 -19.57
CA PHE A 172 -2.77 27.05 -19.17
C PHE A 172 -2.25 28.40 -18.64
N CYS A 173 -1.84 28.50 -17.38
CA CYS A 173 -1.52 29.82 -16.81
C CYS A 173 -0.08 30.25 -17.09
N SER A 174 0.82 29.29 -17.30
CA SER A 174 2.11 29.42 -17.99
C SER A 174 2.21 28.36 -19.08
N LEU A 175 2.94 28.67 -20.15
CA LEU A 175 3.37 27.78 -21.23
C LEU A 175 4.86 28.02 -21.51
N LEU A 176 5.59 26.95 -21.78
CA LEU A 176 6.93 26.96 -22.41
C LEU A 176 6.81 26.38 -23.84
N PRO A 177 7.83 26.54 -24.71
CA PRO A 177 7.79 25.98 -26.07
C PRO A 177 7.65 24.45 -26.10
N THR A 178 8.20 23.75 -25.09
CA THR A 178 8.11 22.29 -24.94
C THR A 178 6.78 21.80 -24.36
N THR A 179 5.92 22.70 -23.86
CA THR A 179 4.69 22.32 -23.14
C THR A 179 3.67 21.67 -24.06
N THR A 180 3.65 20.34 -24.02
CA THR A 180 2.96 19.47 -24.96
C THR A 180 1.86 18.68 -24.22
N PRO A 181 0.62 19.18 -24.16
CA PRO A 181 -0.50 18.44 -23.59
C PRO A 181 -0.94 17.27 -24.50
N ALA A 182 -1.29 16.14 -23.91
CA ALA A 182 -1.98 15.05 -24.63
C ALA A 182 -3.48 15.37 -24.73
N ILE A 183 -4.10 15.16 -25.89
CA ILE A 183 -5.53 15.39 -26.13
C ILE A 183 -6.12 14.13 -26.76
N PHE A 184 -7.21 13.64 -26.19
CA PHE A 184 -7.85 12.37 -26.55
C PHE A 184 -9.15 12.63 -27.30
N PHE A 185 -9.36 11.86 -28.37
CA PHE A 185 -10.50 11.96 -29.26
C PHE A 185 -11.24 10.62 -29.35
N ASP A 186 -12.52 10.69 -29.67
CA ASP A 186 -13.40 9.54 -29.89
C ASP A 186 -14.07 9.66 -31.28
N ILE A 187 -14.44 8.54 -31.90
CA ILE A 187 -14.95 8.48 -33.28
C ILE A 187 -16.42 8.06 -33.24
N VAL A 188 -17.31 8.86 -33.81
CA VAL A 188 -18.77 8.63 -33.80
C VAL A 188 -19.14 7.51 -34.80
N PRO A 189 -19.51 6.29 -34.36
CA PRO A 189 -19.58 5.13 -35.26
C PRO A 189 -20.77 5.14 -36.25
N GLN A 190 -21.71 6.07 -36.08
CA GLN A 190 -22.95 6.16 -36.87
C GLN A 190 -22.96 7.36 -37.84
N ALA A 191 -21.89 8.16 -37.90
CA ALA A 191 -21.81 9.21 -38.91
C ALA A 191 -21.57 8.58 -40.30
N PRO A 192 -22.33 8.94 -41.34
CA PRO A 192 -22.12 8.40 -42.68
C PRO A 192 -20.84 8.98 -43.29
N THR A 193 -19.71 8.34 -43.01
CA THR A 193 -18.41 8.66 -43.61
C THR A 193 -18.46 8.37 -45.11
N SER A 194 -18.78 9.41 -45.90
CA SER A 194 -18.58 9.41 -47.35
C SER A 194 -17.15 8.96 -47.66
N ALA A 195 -16.98 7.92 -48.47
CA ALA A 195 -15.66 7.37 -48.77
C ALA A 195 -14.71 8.45 -49.29
N GLY A 196 -13.55 8.61 -48.65
CA GLY A 196 -12.60 9.69 -48.93
C GLY A 196 -12.81 10.99 -48.13
N GLY A 197 -13.76 11.04 -47.20
CA GLY A 197 -13.96 12.18 -46.29
C GLY A 197 -12.77 12.42 -45.36
N GLN A 198 -12.52 13.67 -44.99
CA GLN A 198 -11.45 14.08 -44.06
C GLN A 198 -12.02 14.55 -42.72
N GLY A 199 -11.48 14.00 -41.63
CA GLY A 199 -11.62 14.54 -40.29
C GLY A 199 -10.63 15.68 -40.10
N TYR A 200 -11.13 16.86 -39.70
CA TYR A 200 -10.34 18.02 -39.38
C TYR A 200 -10.28 18.21 -37.86
N ILE A 201 -9.11 18.59 -37.36
CA ILE A 201 -8.89 18.99 -35.97
C ILE A 201 -8.16 20.34 -36.01
N GLN A 202 -8.71 21.35 -35.35
CA GLN A 202 -8.15 22.69 -35.26
C GLN A 202 -7.94 23.08 -33.79
N PHE A 203 -6.69 23.38 -33.45
CA PHE A 203 -6.27 23.90 -32.16
C PHE A 203 -6.10 25.43 -32.28
N VAL A 204 -6.78 26.19 -31.44
CA VAL A 204 -6.73 27.66 -31.39
C VAL A 204 -6.27 28.10 -30.01
N THR A 205 -4.97 28.38 -29.86
CA THR A 205 -4.37 28.80 -28.58
C THR A 205 -4.18 30.31 -28.55
N ASN A 206 -5.03 30.99 -27.79
CA ASN A 206 -4.91 32.41 -27.49
C ASN A 206 -4.03 32.57 -26.24
N TYR A 207 -2.99 33.41 -26.26
CA TYR A 207 -2.10 33.58 -25.12
C TYR A 207 -1.53 35.01 -24.99
N GLN A 208 -1.06 35.35 -23.79
CA GLN A 208 -0.27 36.56 -23.53
C GLN A 208 1.22 36.23 -23.70
N HIS A 209 1.89 36.90 -24.63
CA HIS A 209 3.33 36.80 -24.85
C HIS A 209 4.10 37.66 -23.83
N ILE A 210 5.38 37.38 -23.60
CA ILE A 210 6.18 38.06 -22.56
C ILE A 210 6.29 39.58 -22.75
N ASN A 211 6.31 40.05 -24.01
CA ASN A 211 6.30 41.47 -24.37
C ASN A 211 4.94 42.17 -24.14
N GLY A 212 3.92 41.46 -23.65
CA GLY A 212 2.57 41.97 -23.37
C GLY A 212 1.57 41.80 -24.52
N GLU A 213 2.00 41.39 -25.71
CA GLU A 213 1.11 41.13 -26.84
C GLU A 213 0.13 39.98 -26.55
N ARG A 214 -1.06 40.04 -27.15
CA ARG A 214 -1.94 38.86 -27.27
C ARG A 214 -1.71 38.21 -28.62
N ARG A 215 -1.17 37.00 -28.61
CA ARG A 215 -0.88 36.19 -29.81
C ARG A 215 -1.88 35.03 -29.90
N ILE A 216 -2.16 34.59 -31.12
CA ILE A 216 -3.04 33.44 -31.40
C ILE A 216 -2.25 32.44 -32.25
N ARG A 217 -2.04 31.22 -31.75
CA ARG A 217 -1.46 30.12 -32.52
C ARG A 217 -2.61 29.25 -33.02
N VAL A 218 -2.72 29.09 -34.34
CA VAL A 218 -3.72 28.21 -34.98
C VAL A 218 -2.99 27.07 -35.68
N THR A 219 -3.33 25.84 -35.31
CA THR A 219 -2.83 24.62 -35.96
C THR A 219 -4.03 23.83 -36.44
N THR A 220 -4.15 23.61 -37.75
CA THR A 220 -5.22 22.78 -38.34
C THR A 220 -4.60 21.56 -38.99
N ILE A 221 -5.04 20.37 -38.60
CA ILE A 221 -4.63 19.09 -39.18
C ILE A 221 -5.83 18.40 -39.82
N ALA A 222 -5.57 17.62 -40.86
CA ALA A 222 -6.54 16.76 -41.53
C ALA A 222 -6.05 15.31 -41.53
N ARG A 223 -6.98 14.35 -41.40
CA ARG A 223 -6.73 12.91 -41.57
C ARG A 223 -7.90 12.29 -42.33
N SER A 224 -7.63 11.38 -43.25
CA SER A 224 -8.68 10.69 -44.03
C SER A 224 -9.39 9.64 -43.18
N TYR A 225 -10.70 9.50 -43.33
CA TYR A 225 -11.43 8.33 -42.82
C TYR A 225 -11.28 7.14 -43.78
N LEU A 226 -11.08 5.96 -43.23
CA LEU A 226 -11.06 4.68 -43.94
C LEU A 226 -12.40 3.97 -43.75
N THR A 227 -12.82 3.18 -44.74
CA THR A 227 -14.16 2.56 -44.79
C THR A 227 -14.26 1.23 -44.05
N SER A 228 -13.14 0.70 -43.53
CA SER A 228 -13.06 -0.52 -42.72
C SER A 228 -12.15 -0.31 -41.51
N SER A 229 -12.50 -0.89 -40.36
CA SER A 229 -11.66 -0.91 -39.15
C SER A 229 -10.46 -1.84 -39.25
N ASP A 230 -10.42 -2.67 -40.29
CA ASP A 230 -9.43 -3.72 -40.53
C ASP A 230 -8.65 -3.48 -41.84
N ASP A 231 -8.71 -2.25 -42.36
CA ASP A 231 -7.87 -1.78 -43.47
C ASP A 231 -6.38 -1.80 -43.06
N PRO A 232 -5.48 -2.45 -43.83
CA PRO A 232 -4.06 -2.53 -43.48
C PRO A 232 -3.38 -1.16 -43.36
N VAL A 233 -3.89 -0.11 -44.01
CA VAL A 233 -3.34 1.26 -43.90
C VAL A 233 -3.40 1.78 -42.46
N ILE A 234 -4.35 1.32 -41.63
CA ILE A 234 -4.46 1.71 -40.21
C ILE A 234 -3.21 1.27 -39.42
N ARG A 235 -2.71 0.06 -39.69
CA ARG A 235 -1.52 -0.50 -39.06
C ARG A 235 -0.26 0.24 -39.49
N ASP A 236 -0.21 0.64 -40.75
CA ASP A 236 0.96 1.29 -41.35
C ASP A 236 1.01 2.81 -41.02
N TRP A 237 -0.07 3.37 -40.46
CA TRP A 237 -0.15 4.73 -39.91
C TRP A 237 0.02 4.79 -38.38
N PHE A 238 0.38 3.70 -37.72
CA PHE A 238 0.56 3.66 -36.25
C PHE A 238 1.90 4.28 -35.84
N ASP A 239 1.82 5.39 -35.08
CA ASP A 239 2.97 6.05 -34.44
C ASP A 239 3.22 5.41 -33.07
N GLN A 240 4.23 4.53 -32.99
CA GLN A 240 4.54 3.77 -31.78
C GLN A 240 5.12 4.61 -30.63
N ASP A 241 5.86 5.67 -30.92
CA ASP A 241 6.48 6.49 -29.87
C ASP A 241 5.45 7.44 -29.26
N ALA A 242 4.63 8.09 -30.10
CA ALA A 242 3.48 8.86 -29.61
C ALA A 242 2.49 7.97 -28.85
N ALA A 243 2.21 6.76 -29.34
CA ALA A 243 1.36 5.81 -28.64
C ALA A 243 1.94 5.39 -27.28
N ALA A 244 3.25 5.12 -27.18
CA ALA A 244 3.90 4.76 -25.92
C ALA A 244 3.84 5.91 -24.90
N VAL A 245 4.10 7.15 -25.32
CA VAL A 245 4.04 8.34 -24.45
C VAL A 245 2.59 8.65 -24.03
N LEU A 246 1.62 8.56 -24.93
CA LEU A 246 0.19 8.72 -24.60
C LEU A 246 -0.28 7.63 -23.62
N LEU A 247 0.15 6.38 -23.81
CA LEU A 247 -0.18 5.25 -22.94
C LEU A 247 0.49 5.39 -21.55
N ALA A 248 1.72 5.90 -21.48
CA ALA A 248 2.40 6.22 -20.23
C ALA A 248 1.69 7.33 -19.46
N ARG A 249 1.28 8.42 -20.14
CA ARG A 249 0.49 9.52 -19.55
C ARG A 249 -0.86 9.05 -19.04
N LEU A 250 -1.56 8.23 -19.82
CA LEU A 250 -2.83 7.65 -19.40
C LEU A 250 -2.65 6.70 -18.19
N SER A 251 -1.56 5.92 -18.15
CA SER A 251 -1.21 5.08 -16.99
C SER A 251 -0.95 5.92 -15.73
N VAL A 252 -0.18 7.00 -15.85
CA VAL A 252 0.11 7.95 -14.75
C VAL A 252 -1.16 8.65 -14.26
N PHE A 253 -2.11 8.95 -15.13
CA PHE A 253 -3.41 9.49 -14.74
C PHE A 253 -4.30 8.45 -14.03
N ARG A 254 -4.32 7.19 -14.50
CA ARG A 254 -5.04 6.09 -13.83
C ARG A 254 -4.51 5.86 -12.41
N LEU A 255 -3.19 5.96 -12.21
CA LEU A 255 -2.52 5.86 -10.91
C LEU A 255 -2.92 6.91 -9.86
N GLU A 256 -3.72 7.93 -10.22
CA GLU A 256 -4.33 8.83 -9.24
C GLU A 256 -5.65 8.30 -8.65
N ARG A 257 -6.18 7.19 -9.18
CA ARG A 257 -7.48 6.60 -8.84
C ARG A 257 -7.47 5.08 -8.68
N GLU A 258 -6.48 4.39 -9.25
CA GLU A 258 -6.35 2.93 -9.34
C GLU A 258 -4.98 2.48 -8.84
N ASP A 259 -4.93 1.33 -8.16
CA ASP A 259 -3.68 0.78 -7.62
C ASP A 259 -2.72 0.30 -8.73
N ALA A 260 -1.41 0.48 -8.53
CA ALA A 260 -0.41 0.19 -9.55
C ALA A 260 -0.42 -1.25 -10.10
N PRO A 261 -0.69 -2.31 -9.32
CA PRO A 261 -0.84 -3.66 -9.86
C PRO A 261 -1.95 -3.78 -10.91
N ASP A 262 -3.06 -3.05 -10.75
CA ASP A 262 -4.18 -3.09 -11.70
C ASP A 262 -3.96 -2.17 -12.91
N VAL A 263 -3.27 -1.04 -12.76
CA VAL A 263 -2.81 -0.25 -13.91
C VAL A 263 -1.80 -1.05 -14.76
N MET A 264 -0.89 -1.82 -14.14
CA MET A 264 0.01 -2.71 -14.88
C MET A 264 -0.75 -3.86 -15.57
N ARG A 265 -1.73 -4.49 -14.92
CA ARG A 265 -2.60 -5.51 -15.56
C ARG A 265 -3.42 -4.93 -16.71
N TRP A 266 -3.87 -3.68 -16.60
CA TRP A 266 -4.56 -2.97 -17.68
C TRP A 266 -3.60 -2.70 -18.85
N LEU A 267 -2.37 -2.27 -18.58
CA LEU A 267 -1.33 -2.07 -19.59
C LEU A 267 -1.04 -3.36 -20.37
N ASP A 268 -0.82 -4.47 -19.64
CA ASP A 268 -0.58 -5.80 -20.23
C ASP A 268 -1.74 -6.27 -21.11
N ARG A 269 -2.98 -6.10 -20.64
CA ARG A 269 -4.18 -6.45 -21.40
C ARG A 269 -4.35 -5.63 -22.68
N ASN A 270 -3.91 -4.37 -22.71
CA ASN A 270 -3.98 -3.55 -23.92
C ASN A 270 -2.84 -3.88 -24.90
N LEU A 271 -1.61 -4.13 -24.41
CA LEU A 271 -0.53 -4.63 -25.25
C LEU A 271 -0.94 -5.95 -25.94
N ILE A 272 -1.44 -6.92 -25.17
CA ILE A 272 -1.92 -8.21 -25.71
C ILE A 272 -3.00 -8.01 -26.79
N LYS A 273 -3.96 -7.10 -26.59
CA LYS A 273 -5.00 -6.79 -27.60
C LYS A 273 -4.44 -6.16 -28.87
N ILE A 274 -3.50 -5.22 -28.75
CA ILE A 274 -2.86 -4.56 -29.89
C ILE A 274 -2.07 -5.59 -30.70
N CYS A 275 -1.24 -6.40 -30.03
CA CYS A 275 -0.52 -7.51 -30.63
C CYS A 275 -1.48 -8.49 -31.33
N GLN A 276 -2.51 -8.99 -30.63
CA GLN A 276 -3.49 -9.93 -31.20
C GLN A 276 -4.28 -9.39 -32.41
N LYS A 277 -4.46 -8.07 -32.55
CA LYS A 277 -5.13 -7.48 -33.72
C LYS A 277 -4.18 -7.26 -34.91
N PHE A 278 -2.92 -6.91 -34.67
CA PHE A 278 -2.03 -6.37 -35.71
C PHE A 278 -0.81 -7.22 -36.04
N SER A 279 -0.47 -8.24 -35.24
CA SER A 279 0.59 -9.21 -35.56
C SER A 279 0.05 -10.37 -36.41
N SER A 280 0.94 -11.09 -37.09
CA SER A 280 0.62 -12.37 -37.74
C SER A 280 1.18 -13.53 -36.91
N PHE A 281 0.37 -14.56 -36.69
CA PHE A 281 0.77 -15.76 -35.94
C PHE A 281 -0.16 -16.94 -36.25
N THR A 282 0.35 -18.16 -36.07
CA THR A 282 -0.44 -19.39 -36.06
C THR A 282 -0.82 -19.74 -34.62
N THR A 283 -2.10 -20.05 -34.39
CA THR A 283 -2.62 -20.43 -33.07
C THR A 283 -1.84 -21.62 -32.49
N ASN A 284 -1.43 -21.49 -31.22
CA ASN A 284 -0.60 -22.45 -30.48
C ASN A 284 0.85 -22.66 -31.00
N GLN A 285 1.36 -21.78 -31.87
CA GLN A 285 2.77 -21.81 -32.33
C GLN A 285 3.48 -20.47 -32.02
N PRO A 286 4.07 -20.28 -30.82
CA PRO A 286 4.70 -19.02 -30.43
C PRO A 286 5.80 -18.52 -31.38
N GLU A 287 6.58 -19.43 -31.96
CA GLU A 287 7.67 -19.11 -32.90
C GLU A 287 7.17 -18.56 -34.25
N SER A 288 5.88 -18.70 -34.57
CA SER A 288 5.28 -18.14 -35.78
C SER A 288 4.84 -16.68 -35.64
N TYR A 289 5.05 -16.08 -34.46
CA TYR A 289 4.62 -14.71 -34.15
C TYR A 289 5.54 -13.66 -34.76
N LEU A 290 4.98 -12.81 -35.63
CA LEU A 290 5.67 -11.74 -36.34
C LEU A 290 4.94 -10.41 -36.14
N LEU A 291 5.68 -9.37 -35.74
CA LEU A 291 5.19 -8.00 -35.63
C LEU A 291 5.42 -7.23 -36.95
N PRO A 292 4.53 -6.29 -37.31
CA PRO A 292 4.82 -5.31 -38.35
C PRO A 292 5.81 -4.26 -37.83
N GLN A 293 6.59 -3.66 -38.73
CA GLN A 293 7.63 -2.67 -38.39
C GLN A 293 7.09 -1.45 -37.61
N SER A 294 5.84 -1.05 -37.85
CA SER A 294 5.16 0.04 -37.12
C SER A 294 4.81 -0.30 -35.65
N LEU A 295 4.95 -1.56 -35.23
CA LEU A 295 4.73 -2.03 -33.85
C LEU A 295 5.95 -2.79 -33.29
N GLU A 296 7.11 -2.70 -33.94
CA GLU A 296 8.30 -3.48 -33.57
C GLU A 296 8.86 -3.06 -32.19
N PHE A 297 8.96 -1.76 -31.94
CA PHE A 297 9.49 -1.20 -30.69
C PHE A 297 8.41 -0.95 -29.63
N PHE A 298 7.12 -0.89 -30.01
CA PHE A 298 6.02 -0.64 -29.07
C PHE A 298 5.99 -1.60 -27.86
N PRO A 299 6.13 -2.94 -28.01
CA PRO A 299 6.23 -3.85 -26.86
C PRO A 299 7.47 -3.61 -25.99
N GLN A 300 8.58 -3.18 -26.59
CA GLN A 300 9.81 -2.83 -25.86
C GLN A 300 9.59 -1.58 -24.99
N ALA A 301 9.03 -0.52 -25.57
CA ALA A 301 8.67 0.70 -24.83
C ALA A 301 7.72 0.39 -23.67
N VAL A 302 6.72 -0.47 -23.88
CA VAL A 302 5.82 -0.94 -22.81
C VAL A 302 6.58 -1.77 -21.74
N TYR A 303 7.53 -2.62 -22.14
CA TYR A 303 8.38 -3.40 -21.20
C TYR A 303 9.30 -2.51 -20.33
N HIS A 304 9.81 -1.39 -20.86
CA HIS A 304 10.53 -0.39 -20.05
C HIS A 304 9.57 0.44 -19.19
N LEU A 305 8.41 0.88 -19.72
CA LEU A 305 7.36 1.59 -18.97
C LEU A 305 6.92 0.83 -17.71
N ARG A 306 6.71 -0.49 -17.79
CA ARG A 306 6.36 -1.37 -16.66
C ARG A 306 7.38 -1.40 -15.52
N ARG A 307 8.64 -1.05 -15.82
CA ARG A 307 9.78 -1.07 -14.89
C ARG A 307 10.28 0.35 -14.55
N SER A 308 9.68 1.37 -15.16
CA SER A 308 10.00 2.79 -14.96
C SER A 308 9.58 3.29 -13.56
N PRO A 309 10.21 4.35 -13.04
CA PRO A 309 9.80 4.99 -11.78
C PRO A 309 8.41 5.66 -11.86
N PHE A 310 7.79 5.74 -13.04
CA PHE A 310 6.42 6.22 -13.19
C PHE A 310 5.42 5.21 -12.61
N LEU A 311 5.65 3.90 -12.81
CA LEU A 311 4.75 2.83 -12.37
C LEU A 311 5.29 2.05 -11.16
N GLN A 312 6.61 1.84 -11.08
CA GLN A 312 7.30 1.13 -9.99
C GLN A 312 7.93 2.13 -9.01
N PHE A 313 7.36 2.26 -7.82
CA PHE A 313 7.80 3.23 -6.80
C PHE A 313 8.77 2.65 -5.75
N PHE A 314 9.21 1.39 -5.90
CA PHE A 314 10.28 0.84 -5.08
C PHE A 314 11.58 1.63 -5.27
N ASN A 315 12.34 1.85 -4.19
CA ASN A 315 13.56 2.67 -4.18
C ASN A 315 13.38 4.10 -4.76
N ASN A 316 12.19 4.69 -4.59
CA ASN A 316 11.91 6.09 -4.90
C ASN A 316 11.09 6.70 -3.75
N SER A 317 11.27 7.97 -3.45
CA SER A 317 10.40 8.70 -2.52
C SER A 317 9.08 9.15 -3.19
N PRO A 318 8.01 9.40 -2.42
CA PRO A 318 6.81 10.08 -2.90
C PRO A 318 7.05 11.36 -3.69
N ASP A 319 8.06 12.14 -3.30
CA ASP A 319 8.38 13.41 -3.96
C ASP A 319 9.12 13.19 -5.29
N GLU A 320 10.09 12.28 -5.37
CA GLU A 320 10.73 11.89 -6.65
C GLU A 320 9.73 11.29 -7.64
N THR A 321 8.88 10.35 -7.19
CA THR A 321 7.83 9.77 -8.04
C THR A 321 6.88 10.85 -8.56
N THR A 322 6.58 11.86 -7.75
CA THR A 322 5.77 13.01 -8.15
C THR A 322 6.50 13.92 -9.14
N PHE A 323 7.79 14.18 -8.92
CA PHE A 323 8.66 14.93 -9.83
C PHE A 323 8.67 14.29 -11.22
N TYR A 324 9.08 13.01 -11.32
CA TYR A 324 9.16 12.30 -12.59
C TYR A 324 7.83 12.32 -13.35
N ARG A 325 6.71 12.00 -12.68
CA ARG A 325 5.36 12.05 -13.28
C ARG A 325 4.99 13.46 -13.76
N SER A 326 5.31 14.50 -13.00
CA SER A 326 4.98 15.90 -13.33
C SER A 326 5.79 16.47 -14.50
N ILE A 327 6.91 15.85 -14.87
CA ILE A 327 7.68 16.16 -16.08
C ILE A 327 7.18 15.33 -17.28
N LEU A 328 6.92 14.03 -17.12
CA LEU A 328 6.34 13.20 -18.19
C LEU A 328 4.99 13.75 -18.71
N LEU A 329 4.20 14.39 -17.83
CA LEU A 329 2.91 15.00 -18.18
C LEU A 329 3.00 16.34 -18.93
N ARG A 330 4.20 16.90 -19.16
CA ARG A 330 4.37 18.22 -19.82
C ARG A 330 5.28 18.24 -21.05
N GLU A 331 6.33 17.42 -21.14
CA GLU A 331 7.30 17.50 -22.24
C GLU A 331 6.79 16.86 -23.55
N ASP A 332 7.58 16.93 -24.62
CA ASP A 332 7.26 16.35 -25.93
C ASP A 332 7.41 14.82 -26.01
N THR A 333 7.14 14.25 -27.19
CA THR A 333 7.24 12.81 -27.47
C THR A 333 8.68 12.29 -27.37
N GLU A 334 9.66 13.07 -27.83
CA GLU A 334 11.09 12.70 -27.83
C GLU A 334 11.62 12.59 -26.40
N SER A 335 11.41 13.64 -25.60
CA SER A 335 11.66 13.62 -24.16
C SER A 335 10.89 12.51 -23.45
N GLY A 336 9.64 12.29 -23.86
CA GLY A 336 8.75 11.28 -23.31
C GLY A 336 9.22 9.84 -23.57
N ILE A 337 9.76 9.55 -24.76
CA ILE A 337 10.28 8.21 -25.08
C ILE A 337 11.65 7.99 -24.40
N THR A 338 12.55 8.99 -24.36
CA THR A 338 13.79 8.95 -23.54
C THR A 338 13.49 8.67 -22.06
N MET A 339 12.42 9.26 -21.52
CA MET A 339 11.95 9.05 -20.15
C MET A 339 11.48 7.60 -19.90
N ILE A 340 10.85 6.96 -20.90
CA ILE A 340 10.31 5.59 -20.80
C ILE A 340 11.41 4.55 -21.03
N GLN A 341 12.15 4.69 -22.12
CA GLN A 341 13.21 3.81 -22.59
C GLN A 341 14.49 4.64 -22.77
N PRO A 342 15.39 4.63 -21.76
CA PRO A 342 16.68 5.32 -21.85
C PRO A 342 17.50 4.91 -23.07
N TYR A 343 18.14 5.89 -23.72
CA TYR A 343 19.09 5.63 -24.79
C TYR A 343 20.46 5.29 -24.20
N LEU A 344 21.19 4.41 -24.91
CA LEU A 344 22.57 4.03 -24.59
C LEU A 344 23.40 4.13 -25.87
N LEU A 345 24.42 4.98 -25.85
CA LEU A 345 25.36 5.18 -26.94
C LEU A 345 26.72 4.55 -26.58
N GLU A 346 27.23 3.70 -27.46
CA GLU A 346 28.56 3.10 -27.34
C GLU A 346 29.58 3.86 -28.21
N TYR A 347 30.69 4.24 -27.58
CA TYR A 347 31.88 4.79 -28.21
C TYR A 347 32.97 3.72 -28.14
N SER A 348 33.71 3.50 -29.22
CA SER A 348 34.85 2.57 -29.28
C SER A 348 36.12 3.32 -29.67
N SER A 349 37.27 2.87 -29.17
CA SER A 349 38.58 3.38 -29.59
C SER A 349 38.85 3.21 -31.09
N LEU A 350 38.11 2.31 -31.77
CA LEU A 350 38.15 2.10 -33.23
C LEU A 350 37.32 3.13 -34.02
N THR A 351 36.24 3.69 -33.45
CA THR A 351 35.39 4.70 -34.10
C THR A 351 35.72 6.13 -33.67
N GLY A 352 36.49 6.29 -32.59
CA GLY A 352 37.01 7.58 -32.13
C GLY A 352 35.90 8.47 -31.57
N LYS A 353 35.41 9.42 -32.38
CA LYS A 353 34.32 10.33 -31.99
C LYS A 353 32.93 9.81 -32.39
N GLU A 354 32.82 8.89 -33.35
CA GLU A 354 31.51 8.39 -33.80
C GLU A 354 30.92 7.41 -32.76
N SER A 355 29.72 7.73 -32.28
CA SER A 355 28.95 6.92 -31.34
C SER A 355 27.93 6.03 -32.07
N THR A 356 27.56 4.92 -31.44
CA THR A 356 26.60 3.96 -32.00
C THR A 356 25.50 3.65 -30.98
N PRO A 357 24.20 3.75 -31.35
CA PRO A 357 23.12 3.32 -30.46
C PRO A 357 23.17 1.82 -30.21
N VAL A 358 23.12 1.42 -28.94
CA VAL A 358 23.16 0.02 -28.51
C VAL A 358 21.97 -0.33 -27.63
N SER A 359 21.69 -1.63 -27.52
CA SER A 359 20.63 -2.14 -26.64
C SER A 359 20.92 -1.80 -25.18
N LEU A 360 19.89 -1.45 -24.41
CA LEU A 360 19.97 -1.21 -22.97
C LEU A 360 20.09 -2.55 -22.21
N ASP A 361 21.14 -3.33 -22.49
CA ASP A 361 21.35 -4.72 -22.06
C ASP A 361 22.77 -4.98 -21.56
N ALA A 362 22.93 -5.98 -20.69
CA ALA A 362 24.20 -6.35 -20.06
C ALA A 362 25.26 -6.78 -21.08
N THR A 363 24.85 -7.21 -22.29
CA THR A 363 25.76 -7.50 -23.41
C THR A 363 26.51 -6.27 -23.95
N SER A 364 26.01 -5.06 -23.71
CA SER A 364 26.66 -3.80 -24.11
C SER A 364 27.69 -3.29 -23.09
N LEU A 365 27.82 -3.92 -21.92
CA LEU A 365 28.81 -3.57 -20.89
C LEU A 365 30.19 -4.17 -21.23
N LYS A 366 30.81 -3.65 -22.29
CA LYS A 366 32.16 -4.01 -22.74
C LYS A 366 33.23 -3.27 -21.92
N LYS A 367 34.44 -3.83 -21.84
CA LYS A 367 35.55 -3.28 -21.05
C LYS A 367 36.33 -2.18 -21.79
N ASP A 368 36.35 -2.25 -23.12
CA ASP A 368 37.13 -1.42 -24.05
C ASP A 368 36.38 -0.19 -24.56
N THR A 369 35.13 0.01 -24.12
CA THR A 369 34.24 1.07 -24.59
C THR A 369 33.91 2.11 -23.52
N ILE A 370 33.37 3.24 -23.98
CA ILE A 370 32.69 4.22 -23.12
C ILE A 370 31.22 4.23 -23.50
N LEU A 371 30.34 4.27 -22.50
CA LEU A 371 28.90 4.31 -22.68
C LEU A 371 28.33 5.64 -22.18
N LEU A 372 27.56 6.32 -23.02
CA LEU A 372 26.73 7.47 -22.63
C LEU A 372 25.27 7.00 -22.51
N MET A 373 24.74 6.99 -21.29
CA MET A 373 23.34 6.70 -21.01
C MET A 373 22.56 7.99 -20.76
N ASP A 374 21.46 8.17 -21.48
CA ASP A 374 20.50 9.25 -21.22
C ASP A 374 19.15 8.68 -20.76
N THR A 375 18.73 9.08 -19.56
CA THR A 375 17.47 8.67 -18.91
C THR A 375 16.46 9.82 -18.80
N PHE A 376 16.65 10.88 -19.59
CA PHE A 376 16.10 12.23 -19.43
C PHE A 376 16.57 12.93 -18.15
N PHE A 377 16.37 12.32 -16.98
CA PHE A 377 16.64 12.90 -15.65
C PHE A 377 18.10 12.79 -15.20
N HIS A 378 18.83 11.78 -15.68
CA HIS A 378 20.26 11.58 -15.46
C HIS A 378 20.95 11.39 -16.81
N VAL A 379 22.10 12.02 -16.98
CA VAL A 379 23.03 11.84 -18.10
C VAL A 379 24.31 11.25 -17.52
N LEU A 380 24.64 10.01 -17.91
CA LEU A 380 25.69 9.22 -17.26
C LEU A 380 26.72 8.73 -18.28
N VAL A 381 27.99 9.05 -18.04
CA VAL A 381 29.14 8.52 -18.78
C VAL A 381 29.78 7.41 -17.96
N TYR A 382 29.91 6.22 -18.55
CA TYR A 382 30.51 5.02 -17.94
C TYR A 382 31.75 4.58 -18.72
N HIS A 383 32.90 4.50 -18.06
CA HIS A 383 34.13 3.94 -18.61
C HIS A 383 34.27 2.45 -18.24
N GLY A 384 34.45 1.56 -19.23
CA GLY A 384 34.78 0.15 -19.02
C GLY A 384 36.20 -0.06 -18.46
N ALA A 385 36.46 -1.23 -17.86
CA ALA A 385 37.71 -1.52 -17.14
C ALA A 385 39.01 -1.26 -17.91
N ASP A 386 39.06 -1.53 -19.22
CA ASP A 386 40.28 -1.36 -20.01
C ASP A 386 40.52 0.11 -20.37
N VAL A 387 39.44 0.89 -20.59
CA VAL A 387 39.50 2.36 -20.74
C VAL A 387 39.99 3.02 -19.46
N VAL A 388 39.51 2.55 -18.31
CA VAL A 388 39.95 2.99 -16.97
C VAL A 388 41.43 2.67 -16.76
N TYR A 389 41.89 1.49 -17.20
CA TYR A 389 43.31 1.13 -17.18
C TYR A 389 44.16 2.07 -18.05
N TRP A 390 43.78 2.34 -19.31
CA TRP A 390 44.52 3.25 -20.20
C TRP A 390 44.63 4.67 -19.63
N LYS A 391 43.54 5.19 -19.06
CA LYS A 391 43.47 6.49 -18.39
C LYS A 391 44.37 6.56 -17.15
N ASN A 392 44.39 5.49 -16.34
CA ASN A 392 45.26 5.40 -15.17
C ASN A 392 46.75 5.19 -15.51
N GLN A 393 47.08 4.71 -16.71
CA GLN A 393 48.45 4.71 -17.25
C GLN A 393 48.82 6.04 -17.95
N GLY A 394 47.88 6.98 -18.09
CA GLY A 394 48.10 8.27 -18.75
C GLY A 394 48.33 8.19 -20.27
N PHE A 395 47.84 7.13 -20.93
CA PHE A 395 48.03 6.96 -22.37
C PHE A 395 47.36 8.08 -23.20
N ASP A 396 46.27 8.67 -22.69
CA ASP A 396 45.61 9.87 -23.24
C ASP A 396 46.52 11.10 -23.34
N GLN A 397 47.63 11.13 -22.60
CA GLN A 397 48.59 12.24 -22.57
C GLN A 397 49.79 12.02 -23.50
N LEU A 398 49.94 10.83 -24.08
CA LEU A 398 51.05 10.48 -24.97
C LEU A 398 50.73 10.87 -26.43
N PRO A 399 51.61 11.57 -27.15
CA PRO A 399 51.38 11.96 -28.54
C PRO A 399 51.08 10.79 -29.49
N GLU A 400 51.64 9.62 -29.22
CA GLU A 400 51.44 8.37 -29.97
C GLU A 400 50.00 7.84 -29.88
N TYR A 401 49.28 8.18 -28.80
CA TYR A 401 47.93 7.70 -28.49
C TYR A 401 46.88 8.82 -28.51
N ALA A 402 47.14 9.92 -29.24
CA ALA A 402 46.24 11.08 -29.32
C ALA A 402 44.78 10.73 -29.74
N HIS A 403 44.56 9.60 -30.41
CA HIS A 403 43.23 9.07 -30.72
C HIS A 403 42.45 8.64 -29.47
N LEU A 404 43.10 8.07 -28.45
CA LEU A 404 42.47 7.71 -27.17
C LEU A 404 41.94 8.95 -26.44
N LYS A 405 42.65 10.08 -26.56
CA LYS A 405 42.18 11.34 -25.98
C LYS A 405 40.87 11.80 -26.61
N VAL A 406 40.79 11.85 -27.95
CA VAL A 406 39.56 12.22 -28.68
C VAL A 406 38.41 11.28 -28.33
N PHE A 407 38.68 9.98 -28.23
CA PHE A 407 37.73 8.95 -27.79
C PHE A 407 37.23 9.16 -26.35
N MET A 408 38.08 9.60 -25.41
CA MET A 408 37.68 9.91 -24.04
C MET A 408 36.95 11.25 -23.90
N GLU A 409 37.22 12.23 -24.77
CA GLU A 409 36.59 13.56 -24.74
C GLU A 409 35.21 13.59 -25.43
N ALA A 410 35.01 12.84 -26.53
CA ALA A 410 33.75 12.80 -27.28
C ALA A 410 32.47 12.57 -26.45
N PRO A 411 32.35 11.52 -25.60
CA PRO A 411 31.16 11.31 -24.77
C PRO A 411 30.97 12.37 -23.67
N LEU A 412 31.99 13.19 -23.37
CA LEU A 412 31.88 14.32 -22.44
C LEU A 412 31.33 15.56 -23.15
N GLU A 413 31.72 15.80 -24.41
CA GLU A 413 31.14 16.85 -25.26
C GLU A 413 29.65 16.60 -25.49
N ASP A 414 29.29 15.42 -26.00
CA ASP A 414 27.90 15.05 -26.32
C ASP A 414 27.00 15.09 -25.07
N ALA A 415 27.50 14.60 -23.93
CA ALA A 415 26.80 14.71 -22.66
C ALA A 415 26.60 16.17 -22.20
N THR A 416 27.59 17.04 -22.44
CA THR A 416 27.50 18.47 -22.11
C THR A 416 26.47 19.17 -22.99
N GLU A 417 26.35 18.80 -24.27
CA GLU A 417 25.30 19.32 -25.14
C GLU A 417 23.90 18.95 -24.62
N ILE A 418 23.65 17.67 -24.31
CA ILE A 418 22.38 17.19 -23.72
C ILE A 418 22.06 17.93 -22.41
N VAL A 419 23.04 18.05 -21.51
CA VAL A 419 22.91 18.79 -20.23
C VAL A 419 22.62 20.28 -20.48
N SER A 420 23.19 20.90 -21.51
CA SER A 420 23.01 22.32 -21.83
C SER A 420 21.66 22.64 -22.48
N ASN A 421 21.07 21.72 -23.25
CA ASN A 421 19.78 21.92 -23.92
C ASN A 421 18.56 21.59 -23.05
N ARG A 422 18.63 20.59 -22.16
CA ARG A 422 17.45 20.08 -21.43
C ARG A 422 16.97 20.96 -20.26
N PHE A 423 15.65 21.00 -20.04
CA PHE A 423 15.02 21.55 -18.83
C PHE A 423 14.05 20.53 -18.18
N PRO A 424 14.04 20.36 -16.85
CA PRO A 424 15.07 20.80 -15.89
C PRO A 424 16.45 20.19 -16.21
N VAL A 425 17.51 20.76 -15.67
CA VAL A 425 18.87 20.24 -15.89
C VAL A 425 18.99 18.84 -15.29
N PRO A 426 19.49 17.84 -16.03
CA PRO A 426 19.63 16.48 -15.52
C PRO A 426 20.81 16.35 -14.53
N ARG A 427 20.77 15.31 -13.69
CA ARG A 427 21.91 14.95 -12.85
C ARG A 427 23.01 14.34 -13.73
N TYR A 428 24.04 15.12 -14.02
CA TYR A 428 25.23 14.65 -14.73
C TYR A 428 26.11 13.77 -13.83
N VAL A 429 26.57 12.63 -14.35
CA VAL A 429 27.38 11.66 -13.62
C VAL A 429 28.47 11.11 -14.54
N VAL A 430 29.73 11.12 -14.09
CA VAL A 430 30.82 10.36 -14.70
C VAL A 430 31.22 9.24 -13.74
N THR A 431 31.34 8.01 -14.24
CA THR A 431 31.60 6.81 -13.45
C THR A 431 32.42 5.79 -14.24
N GLU A 432 32.93 4.79 -13.54
CA GLU A 432 33.78 3.73 -14.06
C GLU A 432 33.31 2.34 -13.58
N GLU A 433 33.83 1.28 -14.19
CA GLU A 433 33.56 -0.10 -13.80
C GLU A 433 33.90 -0.35 -12.33
N GLY A 434 32.97 -0.97 -11.59
CA GLY A 434 33.09 -1.20 -10.15
C GLY A 434 32.81 0.00 -9.23
N ALA A 435 32.75 1.23 -9.75
CA ALA A 435 32.46 2.41 -8.93
C ALA A 435 30.99 2.48 -8.46
N SER A 436 30.76 3.06 -7.28
CA SER A 436 29.43 3.08 -6.64
C SER A 436 28.33 3.77 -7.47
N GLN A 437 28.68 4.69 -8.36
CA GLN A 437 27.73 5.41 -9.23
C GLN A 437 27.30 4.58 -10.45
N ALA A 438 28.06 3.56 -10.87
CA ALA A 438 27.71 2.67 -11.97
C ALA A 438 26.37 1.94 -11.74
N ARG A 439 25.93 1.81 -10.49
CA ARG A 439 24.60 1.30 -10.12
C ARG A 439 23.44 1.99 -10.86
N PHE A 440 23.59 3.27 -11.23
CA PHE A 440 22.57 3.98 -11.99
C PHE A 440 22.37 3.38 -13.38
N LEU A 441 23.46 3.07 -14.10
CA LEU A 441 23.42 2.32 -15.37
C LEU A 441 22.90 0.89 -15.16
N LEU A 442 23.50 0.15 -14.22
CA LEU A 442 23.15 -1.26 -13.94
C LEU A 442 21.69 -1.45 -13.52
N SER A 443 21.03 -0.42 -12.98
CA SER A 443 19.60 -0.45 -12.62
C SER A 443 18.63 -0.30 -13.81
N LYS A 444 19.10 0.18 -14.96
CA LYS A 444 18.31 0.39 -16.19
C LYS A 444 18.56 -0.72 -17.22
N VAL A 445 19.79 -1.23 -17.23
CA VAL A 445 20.27 -2.30 -18.09
C VAL A 445 19.51 -3.62 -17.87
N ASN A 446 19.14 -4.28 -18.97
CA ASN A 446 18.44 -5.55 -18.98
C ASN A 446 19.41 -6.74 -18.75
N PRO A 447 19.14 -7.66 -17.81
CA PRO A 447 20.09 -8.70 -17.43
C PRO A 447 19.99 -9.97 -18.29
N SER A 448 20.16 -9.88 -19.62
CA SER A 448 20.12 -11.06 -20.49
C SER A 448 21.29 -12.02 -20.23
N ILE A 449 22.47 -11.50 -19.89
CA ILE A 449 23.54 -12.29 -19.27
C ILE A 449 23.16 -12.54 -17.81
N THR A 450 22.38 -13.61 -17.60
CA THR A 450 22.14 -14.12 -16.26
C THR A 450 23.40 -14.77 -15.71
N HIS A 451 23.74 -14.46 -14.45
CA HIS A 451 24.94 -14.89 -13.71
C HIS A 451 25.01 -16.41 -13.40
N THR A 452 24.28 -17.21 -14.15
CA THR A 452 24.16 -18.68 -14.07
C THR A 452 24.45 -19.35 -15.42
N GLN A 453 24.66 -18.57 -16.49
CA GLN A 453 25.21 -19.07 -17.74
C GLN A 453 26.68 -19.52 -17.54
N PRO A 454 27.15 -20.58 -18.22
CA PRO A 454 28.45 -21.19 -17.95
C PRO A 454 29.67 -20.27 -18.13
N ASN A 455 29.55 -19.23 -18.96
CA ASN A 455 30.65 -18.34 -19.31
C ASN A 455 30.87 -17.21 -18.30
N TYR A 456 30.07 -17.09 -17.23
CA TYR A 456 30.30 -16.09 -16.18
C TYR A 456 31.41 -16.52 -15.20
N GLN A 457 32.61 -16.77 -15.72
CA GLN A 457 33.81 -16.88 -14.90
C GLN A 457 34.27 -15.47 -14.51
N GLY A 458 34.28 -15.18 -13.21
CA GLY A 458 34.97 -14.00 -12.70
C GLY A 458 36.48 -14.22 -12.80
N GLU A 459 37.12 -13.69 -13.83
CA GLU A 459 38.56 -13.86 -14.10
C GLU A 459 39.44 -13.06 -13.13
N GLY A 460 39.51 -13.51 -11.89
CA GLY A 460 40.58 -13.14 -10.96
C GLY A 460 41.87 -13.90 -11.28
N ARG A 461 42.56 -13.58 -12.39
CA ARG A 461 43.88 -14.15 -12.70
C ARG A 461 44.76 -13.26 -13.61
N ASN A 462 45.87 -12.81 -13.01
CA ASN A 462 47.20 -12.49 -13.55
C ASN A 462 47.36 -11.97 -15.00
N ASN A 463 48.04 -10.82 -15.09
CA ASN A 463 48.60 -10.20 -16.30
C ASN A 463 49.27 -11.19 -17.30
N GLU A 464 48.66 -11.39 -18.46
CA GLU A 464 49.36 -11.61 -19.74
C GLU A 464 48.66 -10.81 -20.85
N ILE A 465 49.41 -10.00 -21.59
CA ILE A 465 48.92 -9.28 -22.78
C ILE A 465 49.14 -10.19 -24.00
N ARG A 466 48.14 -10.34 -24.87
CA ARG A 466 48.32 -10.97 -26.20
C ARG A 466 47.61 -10.17 -27.30
N PRO A 467 48.13 -10.17 -28.55
CA PRO A 467 47.60 -9.32 -29.63
C PRO A 467 46.41 -9.95 -30.36
N LEU A 468 45.73 -9.13 -31.16
CA LEU A 468 44.66 -9.52 -32.09
C LEU A 468 45.20 -10.31 -33.29
N GLU A 469 44.53 -11.38 -33.69
CA GLU A 469 44.61 -11.95 -35.04
C GLU A 469 43.26 -12.57 -35.46
N LYS A 470 43.14 -13.09 -36.68
CA LYS A 470 41.87 -13.15 -37.44
C LYS A 470 41.32 -14.57 -37.70
N ASP A 471 40.07 -14.56 -38.21
CA ASP A 471 39.42 -15.53 -39.11
C ASP A 471 39.18 -16.96 -38.60
N GLU A 472 37.91 -17.42 -38.64
CA GLU A 472 37.45 -18.36 -39.70
C GLU A 472 35.91 -18.63 -39.62
N ILE A 473 35.38 -19.35 -40.62
CA ILE A 473 33.93 -19.49 -40.93
C ILE A 473 33.60 -20.96 -41.29
N ALA A 474 32.33 -21.34 -41.09
CA ALA A 474 31.60 -22.49 -41.68
C ALA A 474 31.64 -23.90 -41.02
N THR A 475 30.46 -24.30 -40.52
CA THR A 475 29.60 -25.40 -41.06
C THR A 475 30.17 -26.82 -41.23
N ILE A 476 29.49 -27.83 -40.63
CA ILE A 476 28.82 -28.97 -41.32
C ILE A 476 28.03 -29.86 -40.33
N SER A 477 26.99 -30.53 -40.84
CA SER A 477 26.00 -31.39 -40.15
C SER A 477 26.21 -32.89 -40.43
N ILE A 478 25.50 -33.80 -39.71
CA ILE A 478 24.66 -34.92 -40.27
C ILE A 478 24.24 -35.97 -39.19
N SER A 479 22.94 -36.32 -39.21
CA SER A 479 22.21 -37.55 -38.76
C SER A 479 22.45 -38.17 -37.35
N GLU A 480 21.66 -39.13 -36.83
CA GLU A 480 20.54 -39.92 -37.39
C GLU A 480 19.47 -40.35 -36.33
N ASP A 481 18.36 -40.93 -36.79
CA ASP A 481 17.13 -41.23 -36.01
C ASP A 481 17.17 -42.47 -35.10
N VAL A 482 16.29 -42.48 -34.08
CA VAL A 482 15.41 -43.64 -33.78
C VAL A 482 14.02 -43.14 -33.37
N ASN A 483 12.97 -43.72 -33.97
CA ASN A 483 11.55 -43.42 -33.71
C ASN A 483 10.79 -44.68 -33.29
N VAL A 484 10.05 -44.64 -32.17
CA VAL A 484 8.93 -45.55 -31.88
C VAL A 484 7.80 -44.77 -31.19
N GLN A 485 6.57 -44.92 -31.71
CA GLN A 485 5.35 -44.35 -31.13
C GLN A 485 4.29 -45.47 -30.87
N PRO A 486 3.02 -45.17 -30.54
CA PRO A 486 2.45 -45.45 -29.22
C PRO A 486 1.55 -46.69 -29.16
N THR A 487 1.11 -47.07 -27.95
CA THR A 487 -0.06 -47.96 -27.77
C THR A 487 -1.10 -47.39 -26.81
N ASN A 488 -2.35 -47.60 -27.21
CA ASN A 488 -3.63 -47.36 -26.55
C ASN A 488 -4.60 -48.40 -27.21
N PRO A 489 -5.89 -48.58 -26.82
CA PRO A 489 -6.66 -47.96 -25.76
C PRO A 489 -7.41 -48.96 -24.86
N LYS A 490 -8.25 -48.45 -23.95
CA LYS A 490 -9.65 -48.93 -23.85
C LYS A 490 -10.58 -47.96 -23.11
N GLN A 491 -11.76 -47.77 -23.68
CA GLN A 491 -12.94 -47.19 -23.05
C GLN A 491 -13.58 -48.28 -22.12
N HIS A 492 -14.70 -48.13 -21.41
CA HIS A 492 -15.87 -47.26 -21.58
C HIS A 492 -16.78 -47.38 -20.34
N ARG A 493 -17.41 -46.29 -19.86
CA ARG A 493 -18.87 -46.15 -19.58
C ARG A 493 -19.21 -44.96 -18.67
N THR A 494 -20.50 -44.63 -18.66
CA THR A 494 -21.07 -43.37 -18.18
C THR A 494 -22.36 -43.64 -17.38
N PHE A 495 -22.84 -42.60 -16.70
CA PHE A 495 -24.19 -42.43 -16.12
C PHE A 495 -24.58 -43.11 -14.81
N SER A 496 -25.39 -42.32 -14.06
CA SER A 496 -26.38 -42.73 -13.04
C SER A 496 -25.89 -43.35 -11.73
N ARG A 497 -25.82 -42.52 -10.67
CA ARG A 497 -26.46 -42.82 -9.38
C ARG A 497 -26.64 -41.57 -8.50
N ILE A 498 -27.70 -40.82 -8.78
CA ILE A 498 -28.35 -39.95 -7.78
C ILE A 498 -29.22 -40.86 -6.88
N VAL A 499 -29.49 -40.44 -5.64
CA VAL A 499 -30.23 -41.17 -4.59
C VAL A 499 -29.50 -42.41 -4.06
N SER A 500 -28.69 -42.21 -3.01
CA SER A 500 -28.70 -43.12 -1.86
C SER A 500 -28.22 -42.41 -0.58
N THR A 501 -28.77 -42.85 0.56
CA THR A 501 -28.22 -42.68 1.92
C THR A 501 -28.08 -41.24 2.48
N VAL A 502 -29.22 -40.66 2.87
CA VAL A 502 -29.29 -39.73 4.00
C VAL A 502 -28.88 -40.48 5.28
N GLN A 503 -27.60 -40.46 5.64
CA GLN A 503 -27.10 -40.99 6.92
C GLN A 503 -25.66 -40.49 7.23
N SER A 504 -25.51 -39.19 7.51
CA SER A 504 -24.25 -38.63 8.06
C SER A 504 -24.42 -37.36 8.93
N ILE A 505 -25.65 -36.95 9.25
CA ILE A 505 -25.92 -35.84 10.20
C ILE A 505 -25.80 -36.32 11.65
N GLU A 506 -24.68 -36.98 11.97
CA GLU A 506 -24.33 -37.35 13.35
C GLU A 506 -22.83 -37.25 13.67
N PHE A 507 -21.95 -37.13 12.67
CA PHE A 507 -20.50 -37.05 12.89
C PHE A 507 -20.06 -35.72 13.55
N PHE A 508 -20.78 -34.62 13.31
CA PHE A 508 -20.45 -33.30 13.91
C PHE A 508 -20.94 -33.11 15.35
N LYS A 509 -21.75 -34.03 15.89
CA LYS A 509 -22.38 -33.87 17.23
C LYS A 509 -21.45 -34.26 18.39
N ASN A 510 -20.46 -35.12 18.13
CA ASN A 510 -19.62 -35.72 19.19
C ASN A 510 -18.23 -35.09 19.38
N HIS A 511 -17.71 -34.30 18.44
CA HIS A 511 -16.35 -33.74 18.57
C HIS A 511 -16.25 -32.48 19.46
N ARG A 512 -17.38 -31.94 19.95
CA ARG A 512 -17.43 -30.72 20.80
C ARG A 512 -17.66 -31.00 22.29
N ARG A 513 -17.67 -32.26 22.74
CA ARG A 513 -18.02 -32.67 24.13
C ARG A 513 -16.92 -33.39 24.93
N ARG A 514 -15.67 -33.43 24.46
CA ARG A 514 -14.53 -34.08 25.16
C ARG A 514 -13.27 -33.20 25.28
N LYS A 515 -13.39 -31.97 25.80
CA LYS A 515 -12.23 -31.25 26.41
C LYS A 515 -12.60 -30.10 27.36
N PHE A 516 -13.66 -30.26 28.17
CA PHE A 516 -14.10 -29.23 29.14
C PHE A 516 -14.45 -29.81 30.53
N GLN A 517 -13.65 -30.78 30.99
CA GLN A 517 -13.66 -31.28 32.37
C GLN A 517 -12.27 -31.84 32.72
N SER A 518 -11.78 -31.53 33.93
CA SER A 518 -10.36 -31.44 34.30
C SER A 518 -9.56 -30.42 33.45
N PHE A 519 -8.69 -29.59 34.02
CA PHE A 519 -8.31 -29.43 35.43
C PHE A 519 -9.01 -28.21 36.09
N ARG A 520 -9.46 -28.40 37.33
CA ARG A 520 -9.48 -27.35 38.36
C ARG A 520 -8.53 -27.79 39.46
N SER A 521 -7.23 -27.54 39.26
CA SER A 521 -6.26 -27.51 40.35
C SER A 521 -6.36 -26.18 41.11
N ASN A 522 -5.81 -26.13 42.32
CA ASN A 522 -5.74 -24.91 43.12
C ASN A 522 -4.97 -23.80 42.38
N PRO A 523 -5.22 -22.51 42.67
CA PRO A 523 -4.39 -21.43 42.17
C PRO A 523 -2.95 -21.62 42.67
N ASP A 524 -2.00 -21.71 41.75
CA ASP A 524 -0.58 -21.84 42.08
C ASP A 524 -0.11 -20.63 42.92
N PRO A 525 0.65 -20.82 44.02
CA PRO A 525 1.23 -19.72 44.78
C PRO A 525 2.11 -18.77 43.94
N PHE A 526 2.56 -19.23 42.76
CA PHE A 526 3.29 -18.44 41.79
C PHE A 526 2.43 -17.32 41.16
N LEU A 527 1.15 -17.56 40.85
CA LEU A 527 0.27 -16.53 40.27
C LEU A 527 0.01 -15.37 41.23
N GLY A 528 0.05 -15.61 42.54
CA GLY A 528 -0.04 -14.56 43.56
C GLY A 528 1.08 -13.53 43.49
N LYS A 529 2.26 -13.89 42.96
CA LYS A 529 3.39 -12.95 42.80
C LYS A 529 3.18 -11.93 41.67
N PHE A 530 2.32 -12.22 40.68
CA PHE A 530 2.03 -11.31 39.57
C PHE A 530 1.03 -10.21 39.95
N ALA A 531 0.36 -10.32 41.10
CA ALA A 531 -0.61 -9.35 41.58
C ALA A 531 0.02 -8.11 42.27
N HIS A 532 1.34 -8.07 42.43
CA HIS A 532 2.05 -7.04 43.20
C HIS A 532 3.20 -6.38 42.41
N SER A 533 2.85 -5.58 41.40
CA SER A 533 3.72 -4.55 40.81
C SER A 533 3.01 -3.21 40.54
N SER A 534 1.80 -3.02 41.09
CA SER A 534 1.10 -1.73 41.14
C SER A 534 0.98 -1.24 42.59
N SER A 535 2.13 -0.88 43.19
CA SER A 535 2.20 -0.30 44.52
C SER A 535 1.74 1.17 44.52
N GLU A 536 0.44 1.41 44.72
CA GLU A 536 -0.09 2.76 44.98
C GLU A 536 0.34 3.28 46.35
N GLU A 537 1.40 4.09 46.41
CA GLU A 537 1.71 4.92 47.59
C GLU A 537 1.20 6.36 47.40
N LYS A 538 -0.05 6.55 47.83
CA LYS A 538 -0.60 7.73 48.53
C LYS A 538 0.00 9.10 48.17
N HIS A 539 -0.78 9.91 47.48
CA HIS A 539 -0.90 11.33 47.84
C HIS A 539 -2.19 11.56 48.63
N ASP A 540 -2.14 12.46 49.62
CA ASP A 540 -3.08 12.44 50.75
C ASP A 540 -4.20 13.50 50.68
N THR A 541 -5.31 13.22 51.39
CA THR A 541 -6.48 14.07 51.70
C THR A 541 -7.29 14.67 50.53
N GLY A 542 -8.63 14.73 50.67
CA GLY A 542 -9.39 15.79 50.00
C GLY A 542 -10.88 15.59 49.69
N PHE A 543 -11.34 14.44 49.18
CA PHE A 543 -12.66 14.41 48.49
C PHE A 543 -13.59 13.18 48.68
N LYS A 544 -13.32 12.26 49.61
CA LYS A 544 -14.13 11.03 49.77
C LYS A 544 -15.37 11.14 50.69
N ALA A 545 -15.82 12.35 51.04
CA ALA A 545 -16.94 12.56 51.97
C ALA A 545 -18.34 12.71 51.31
N PHE A 546 -18.45 13.03 50.01
CA PHE A 546 -19.71 13.51 49.43
C PHE A 546 -20.56 12.45 48.68
N PHE A 547 -19.99 11.31 48.28
CA PHE A 547 -20.65 10.36 47.37
C PHE A 547 -21.09 9.01 47.96
N ILE A 548 -21.21 8.90 49.29
CA ILE A 548 -21.83 7.74 49.96
C ILE A 548 -23.32 8.01 50.23
N LYS A 549 -24.08 8.40 49.19
CA LYS A 549 -25.54 8.54 49.26
C LYS A 549 -26.26 8.38 47.90
N ASN A 550 -26.06 7.25 47.22
CA ASN A 550 -27.00 6.71 46.21
C ASN A 550 -26.67 5.27 45.75
N ARG A 551 -26.64 4.29 46.68
CA ARG A 551 -26.87 2.87 46.31
C ARG A 551 -28.35 2.56 46.49
N CYS A 552 -29.17 2.74 45.44
CA CYS A 552 -30.47 2.08 45.21
C CYS A 552 -31.21 2.65 43.98
N LYS A 553 -30.57 2.60 42.79
CA LYS A 553 -31.22 2.63 41.48
C LYS A 553 -30.41 1.74 40.55
N GLY A 554 -31.06 0.86 39.80
CA GLY A 554 -30.38 0.04 38.80
C GLY A 554 -30.27 0.81 37.50
N ASP A 555 -29.05 1.18 37.09
CA ASP A 555 -28.81 1.75 35.77
C ASP A 555 -29.03 0.66 34.72
N LEU A 556 -30.21 0.69 34.09
CA LEU A 556 -30.53 -0.10 32.91
C LEU A 556 -29.77 0.47 31.71
N THR A 557 -28.49 0.11 31.59
CA THR A 557 -27.65 0.36 30.42
C THR A 557 -27.27 -0.96 29.78
N ILE A 558 -27.55 -1.11 28.49
CA ILE A 558 -27.13 -2.26 27.69
C ILE A 558 -25.82 -1.92 27.00
N ASP A 559 -24.82 -2.76 27.22
CA ASP A 559 -23.46 -2.57 26.73
C ASP A 559 -23.29 -3.36 25.42
N PRO A 560 -23.09 -2.68 24.27
CA PRO A 560 -23.13 -3.34 22.98
C PRO A 560 -21.94 -4.25 22.72
N SER A 561 -20.88 -4.17 23.52
CA SER A 561 -19.72 -5.06 23.44
C SER A 561 -20.00 -6.48 23.96
N LYS A 562 -21.09 -6.67 24.74
CA LYS A 562 -21.35 -7.92 25.44
C LYS A 562 -22.09 -8.94 24.59
N SER A 563 -21.72 -10.21 24.76
CA SER A 563 -22.30 -11.34 24.02
C SER A 563 -23.82 -11.44 24.13
N ASP A 564 -24.43 -10.90 25.19
CA ASP A 564 -25.88 -10.93 25.40
C ASP A 564 -26.62 -9.96 24.46
N HIS A 565 -26.01 -8.82 24.11
CA HIS A 565 -26.60 -7.94 23.10
C HIS A 565 -26.54 -8.57 21.70
N TYR A 566 -25.45 -9.28 21.38
CA TYR A 566 -25.33 -10.06 20.15
C TYR A 566 -26.39 -11.19 20.07
N LYS A 567 -26.65 -11.91 21.17
CA LYS A 567 -27.73 -12.91 21.26
C LYS A 567 -29.11 -12.30 21.04
N TRP A 568 -29.39 -11.15 21.65
CA TRP A 568 -30.66 -10.42 21.43
C TRP A 568 -30.85 -10.02 19.96
N LEU A 569 -29.81 -9.44 19.35
CA LEU A 569 -29.85 -9.01 17.95
C LEU A 569 -30.07 -10.20 16.98
N ALA A 570 -29.64 -11.41 17.34
CA ALA A 570 -29.95 -12.64 16.60
C ALA A 570 -31.45 -13.00 16.66
N VAL A 571 -32.09 -12.86 17.82
CA VAL A 571 -33.55 -13.08 18.00
C VAL A 571 -34.35 -12.07 17.17
N VAL A 572 -33.97 -10.79 17.22
CA VAL A 572 -34.60 -9.74 16.38
C VAL A 572 -34.42 -10.07 14.89
N THR A 573 -33.26 -10.57 14.49
CA THR A 573 -32.98 -10.93 13.09
C THR A 573 -33.84 -12.10 12.61
N ILE A 574 -34.13 -13.09 13.45
CA ILE A 574 -35.07 -14.18 13.12
C ILE A 574 -36.48 -13.62 12.89
N ALA A 575 -36.94 -12.66 13.71
CA ALA A 575 -38.21 -11.97 13.51
C ALA A 575 -38.24 -11.13 12.22
N VAL A 576 -37.12 -10.46 11.86
CA VAL A 576 -37.00 -9.72 10.59
C VAL A 576 -37.09 -10.68 9.40
N LEU A 577 -36.34 -11.78 9.41
CA LEU A 577 -36.34 -12.77 8.33
C LEU A 577 -37.70 -13.47 8.17
N TYR A 578 -38.40 -13.75 9.27
CA TYR A 578 -39.78 -14.23 9.24
C TYR A 578 -40.70 -13.25 8.49
N ASN A 579 -40.70 -11.97 8.88
CA ASN A 579 -41.54 -10.96 8.25
C ASN A 579 -41.20 -10.75 6.76
N TYR A 580 -39.91 -10.78 6.42
CA TYR A 580 -39.40 -10.64 5.04
C TYR A 580 -39.87 -11.73 4.07
N VAL A 581 -40.11 -12.94 4.56
CA VAL A 581 -40.65 -14.05 3.75
C VAL A 581 -42.17 -14.08 3.86
N PHE A 582 -42.71 -14.22 5.07
CA PHE A 582 -44.11 -14.61 5.24
C PHE A 582 -45.13 -13.50 4.97
N ILE A 583 -44.81 -12.20 5.14
CA ILE A 583 -45.77 -11.13 4.83
C ILE A 583 -46.05 -11.06 3.32
N ILE A 584 -45.00 -11.08 2.51
CA ILE A 584 -45.11 -11.00 1.04
C ILE A 584 -45.69 -12.29 0.49
N GLY A 585 -45.22 -13.46 0.96
CA GLY A 585 -45.81 -14.75 0.61
C GLY A 585 -47.32 -14.85 0.93
N ARG A 586 -47.74 -14.54 2.16
CA ARG A 586 -49.16 -14.63 2.58
C ARG A 586 -50.06 -13.55 1.98
N THR A 587 -49.50 -12.45 1.48
CA THR A 587 -50.28 -11.44 0.72
C THR A 587 -50.80 -12.02 -0.58
N VAL A 588 -49.98 -12.83 -1.27
CA VAL A 588 -50.27 -13.32 -2.63
C VAL A 588 -50.77 -14.76 -2.62
N PHE A 589 -50.18 -15.66 -1.84
CA PHE A 589 -50.62 -17.04 -1.68
C PHE A 589 -51.69 -17.12 -0.57
N TRP A 590 -52.89 -16.62 -0.83
CA TRP A 590 -53.94 -16.46 0.21
C TRP A 590 -54.39 -17.78 0.86
N GLU A 591 -54.32 -18.91 0.14
CA GLU A 591 -54.55 -20.24 0.71
C GLU A 591 -53.64 -20.52 1.93
N LEU A 592 -52.40 -20.03 1.91
CA LEU A 592 -51.45 -20.17 3.01
C LEU A 592 -51.97 -19.49 4.29
N GLN A 593 -52.63 -18.33 4.15
CA GLN A 593 -53.27 -17.62 5.26
C GLN A 593 -54.46 -18.42 5.80
N ASN A 594 -55.31 -18.94 4.90
CA ASN A 594 -56.53 -19.68 5.26
C ASN A 594 -56.25 -21.04 5.93
N LEU A 595 -55.11 -21.68 5.62
CA LEU A 595 -54.71 -22.98 6.18
C LEU A 595 -54.42 -22.95 7.69
N PHE A 596 -53.79 -21.88 8.20
CA PHE A 596 -53.33 -21.80 9.61
C PHE A 596 -53.53 -20.41 10.26
N PRO A 597 -54.71 -19.77 10.17
CA PRO A 597 -54.89 -18.36 10.56
C PRO A 597 -54.51 -18.05 12.01
N VAL A 598 -54.82 -18.95 12.96
CA VAL A 598 -54.48 -18.79 14.38
C VAL A 598 -52.96 -18.83 14.62
N LEU A 599 -52.23 -19.71 13.91
CA LEU A 599 -50.77 -19.79 14.01
C LEU A 599 -50.12 -18.51 13.50
N TRP A 600 -50.60 -18.00 12.36
CA TRP A 600 -50.11 -16.75 11.79
C TRP A 600 -50.31 -15.56 12.73
N ILE A 601 -51.50 -15.41 13.30
CA ILE A 601 -51.81 -14.38 14.29
C ILE A 601 -50.84 -14.44 15.49
N VAL A 602 -50.55 -15.65 16.01
CA VAL A 602 -49.63 -15.83 17.13
C VAL A 602 -48.18 -15.46 16.75
N LEU A 603 -47.70 -15.86 15.58
CA LEU A 603 -46.33 -15.55 15.12
C LEU A 603 -46.15 -14.07 14.77
N ASP A 604 -47.16 -13.45 14.15
CA ASP A 604 -47.17 -12.04 13.75
C ASP A 604 -47.08 -11.13 14.99
N TYR A 605 -47.93 -11.34 16.00
CA TYR A 605 -47.88 -10.56 17.24
C TYR A 605 -46.69 -10.91 18.13
N LEU A 606 -46.15 -12.13 18.06
CA LEU A 606 -44.88 -12.47 18.73
C LEU A 606 -43.71 -11.64 18.17
N CYS A 607 -43.65 -11.44 16.84
CA CYS A 607 -42.65 -10.56 16.23
C CYS A 607 -42.83 -9.10 16.66
N ASP A 608 -44.07 -8.63 16.80
CA ASP A 608 -44.37 -7.27 17.25
C ASP A 608 -43.93 -7.04 18.71
N VAL A 609 -44.11 -8.03 19.58
CA VAL A 609 -43.57 -8.03 20.95
C VAL A 609 -42.05 -8.00 20.95
N ILE A 610 -41.38 -8.76 20.09
CA ILE A 610 -39.91 -8.71 19.94
C ILE A 610 -39.46 -7.32 19.49
N TYR A 611 -40.12 -6.70 18.51
CA TYR A 611 -39.80 -5.33 18.07
C TYR A 611 -40.05 -4.27 19.15
N ALA A 612 -41.10 -4.42 19.98
CA ALA A 612 -41.38 -3.54 21.10
C ALA A 612 -40.33 -3.65 22.22
N ILE A 613 -39.86 -4.87 22.52
CA ILE A 613 -38.73 -5.07 23.44
C ILE A 613 -37.44 -4.49 22.84
N ASP A 614 -37.21 -4.64 21.53
CA ASP A 614 -36.02 -4.13 20.84
C ASP A 614 -35.95 -2.58 20.85
N LEU A 615 -37.10 -1.91 20.77
CA LEU A 615 -37.22 -0.46 20.98
C LEU A 615 -36.76 -0.06 22.39
N VAL A 616 -37.16 -0.81 23.42
CA VAL A 616 -36.73 -0.57 24.80
C VAL A 616 -35.25 -0.89 24.99
N VAL A 617 -34.72 -1.92 24.34
CA VAL A 617 -33.28 -2.24 24.34
C VAL A 617 -32.46 -1.07 23.81
N HIS A 618 -32.82 -0.53 22.65
CA HIS A 618 -32.06 0.55 22.00
C HIS A 618 -32.22 1.92 22.68
N MET A 619 -33.34 2.18 23.36
CA MET A 619 -33.47 3.32 24.29
C MET A 619 -32.49 3.26 25.48
N HIS A 620 -31.80 2.13 25.68
CA HIS A 620 -30.83 1.92 26.76
C HIS A 620 -29.47 1.40 26.26
N GLU A 621 -29.21 1.33 24.94
CA GLU A 621 -27.91 0.97 24.38
C GLU A 621 -26.89 2.08 24.66
N GLY A 622 -25.78 1.75 25.32
CA GLY A 622 -24.69 2.67 25.60
C GLY A 622 -23.85 2.96 24.35
N TYR A 623 -23.56 4.24 24.09
CA TYR A 623 -22.66 4.66 23.02
C TYR A 623 -21.31 5.15 23.60
N LEU A 624 -20.27 5.17 22.77
CA LEU A 624 -18.94 5.66 23.15
C LEU A 624 -18.82 7.17 22.88
N GLU A 625 -18.45 7.94 23.90
CA GLU A 625 -18.13 9.36 23.79
C GLU A 625 -16.72 9.57 24.35
N GLN A 626 -15.80 10.10 23.52
CA GLN A 626 -14.36 10.22 23.85
C GLN A 626 -13.71 8.89 24.33
N GLY A 627 -14.22 7.74 23.87
CA GLY A 627 -13.77 6.40 24.27
C GLY A 627 -14.39 5.87 25.57
N LEU A 628 -15.19 6.65 26.28
CA LEU A 628 -15.92 6.22 27.48
C LEU A 628 -17.34 5.78 27.11
N LEU A 629 -17.79 4.65 27.66
CA LEU A 629 -19.16 4.18 27.49
C LEU A 629 -20.12 5.05 28.30
N VAL A 630 -20.94 5.85 27.61
CA VAL A 630 -22.01 6.65 28.22
C VAL A 630 -23.08 5.74 28.80
N LYS A 631 -23.51 6.02 30.04
CA LYS A 631 -24.52 5.24 30.77
C LYS A 631 -25.75 6.03 31.19
N ASN A 632 -25.70 7.36 31.13
CA ASN A 632 -26.79 8.22 31.61
C ASN A 632 -28.06 8.02 30.76
N PRO A 633 -29.16 7.46 31.31
CA PRO A 633 -30.32 7.04 30.51
C PRO A 633 -31.05 8.20 29.83
N THR A 634 -30.94 9.44 30.34
CA THR A 634 -31.51 10.61 29.64
C THR A 634 -30.75 10.95 28.36
N LEU A 635 -29.42 10.75 28.38
CA LEU A 635 -28.54 11.03 27.25
C LEU A 635 -28.61 9.91 26.20
N LEU A 636 -28.69 8.64 26.62
CA LEU A 636 -28.91 7.50 25.73
C LEU A 636 -30.23 7.61 24.97
N ARG A 637 -31.35 7.86 25.68
CA ARG A 637 -32.67 8.06 25.07
C ARG A 637 -32.67 9.25 24.11
N LYS A 638 -32.02 10.37 24.47
CA LYS A 638 -31.89 11.52 23.57
C LYS A 638 -31.13 11.15 22.30
N ASN A 639 -29.97 10.50 22.41
CA ASN A 639 -29.17 10.08 21.26
C ASN A 639 -29.96 9.15 20.32
N TYR A 640 -30.62 8.13 20.88
CA TYR A 640 -31.44 7.21 20.10
C TYR A 640 -32.64 7.91 19.41
N LEU A 641 -33.40 8.76 20.11
CA LEU A 641 -34.58 9.46 19.56
C LEU A 641 -34.25 10.47 18.44
N PHE A 642 -33.00 10.93 18.32
CA PHE A 642 -32.55 11.73 17.18
C PHE A 642 -31.99 10.87 16.03
N SER A 643 -31.68 9.58 16.26
CA SER A 643 -31.24 8.66 15.21
C SER A 643 -32.36 8.33 14.21
N ILE A 644 -31.96 8.08 12.96
CA ILE A 644 -32.83 7.54 11.89
C ILE A 644 -33.39 6.16 12.29
N ASP A 645 -32.65 5.37 13.07
CA ASP A 645 -33.10 4.06 13.54
C ASP A 645 -34.39 4.16 14.36
N SER A 646 -34.49 5.12 15.29
CA SER A 646 -35.71 5.30 16.09
C SER A 646 -36.95 5.64 15.25
N LYS A 647 -36.77 6.33 14.13
CA LYS A 647 -37.86 6.69 13.20
C LYS A 647 -38.36 5.44 12.46
N LEU A 648 -37.44 4.62 11.95
CA LEU A 648 -37.77 3.35 11.30
C LEU A 648 -38.37 2.35 12.29
N ASP A 649 -37.80 2.24 13.48
CA ASP A 649 -38.24 1.34 14.55
C ASP A 649 -39.66 1.70 15.06
N LEU A 650 -40.00 2.99 15.11
CA LEU A 650 -41.33 3.48 15.49
C LEU A 650 -42.35 3.26 14.36
N LEU A 651 -42.00 3.61 13.11
CA LEU A 651 -42.85 3.35 11.93
C LEU A 651 -43.17 1.85 11.78
N SER A 652 -42.21 0.98 12.09
CA SER A 652 -42.39 -0.48 12.05
C SER A 652 -43.20 -1.07 13.21
N ILE A 653 -43.60 -0.27 14.21
CA ILE A 653 -44.43 -0.70 15.35
C ILE A 653 -45.86 -0.16 15.24
N LEU A 654 -46.12 0.83 14.37
CA LEU A 654 -47.46 1.39 14.17
C LEU A 654 -48.51 0.27 13.94
N PRO A 655 -49.63 0.25 14.69
CA PRO A 655 -50.63 -0.81 14.64
C PRO A 655 -51.54 -0.62 13.42
N THR A 656 -50.98 -0.78 12.23
CA THR A 656 -51.71 -0.77 10.96
C THR A 656 -52.77 -1.86 10.90
N ASP A 657 -52.63 -2.92 11.71
CA ASP A 657 -53.58 -4.00 11.94
C ASP A 657 -55.02 -3.52 12.27
N PHE A 658 -55.21 -2.34 12.85
CA PHE A 658 -56.56 -1.80 13.06
C PHE A 658 -57.34 -1.57 11.76
N LEU A 659 -56.66 -1.47 10.61
CA LEU A 659 -57.28 -1.39 9.29
C LEU A 659 -57.95 -2.71 8.85
N TYR A 660 -57.63 -3.86 9.48
CA TYR A 660 -58.39 -5.10 9.28
C TYR A 660 -59.88 -4.94 9.64
N LEU A 661 -60.21 -4.07 10.60
CA LEU A 661 -61.59 -3.81 11.02
C LEU A 661 -62.41 -3.01 9.98
N PHE A 662 -61.73 -2.42 8.99
CA PHE A 662 -62.33 -1.67 7.88
C PHE A 662 -62.25 -2.42 6.55
N SER A 663 -61.76 -3.67 6.54
CA SER A 663 -61.67 -4.52 5.35
C SER A 663 -62.84 -5.50 5.31
N GLU A 664 -63.53 -5.58 4.18
CA GLU A 664 -64.69 -6.47 3.97
C GLU A 664 -64.37 -7.96 4.18
N SER A 665 -63.09 -8.36 4.09
CA SER A 665 -62.63 -9.75 4.26
C SER A 665 -62.60 -10.24 5.71
N GLY A 666 -62.70 -9.35 6.70
CA GLY A 666 -62.67 -9.70 8.12
C GLY A 666 -61.36 -10.37 8.58
N LEU A 667 -61.42 -11.02 9.75
CA LEU A 667 -60.23 -11.33 10.56
C LEU A 667 -59.45 -12.61 10.18
N GLY A 668 -59.62 -13.18 8.98
CA GLY A 668 -58.77 -14.32 8.59
C GLY A 668 -59.21 -15.25 7.46
N TYR A 669 -60.17 -14.90 6.60
CA TYR A 669 -60.50 -15.71 5.41
C TYR A 669 -60.42 -14.86 4.13
N CYS A 670 -59.37 -15.07 3.34
CA CYS A 670 -59.15 -14.37 2.08
C CYS A 670 -59.68 -15.22 0.91
N SER A 671 -60.51 -14.66 0.03
CA SER A 671 -60.97 -15.32 -1.19
C SER A 671 -60.07 -15.05 -2.39
N ASN A 672 -59.48 -13.84 -2.46
CA ASN A 672 -58.69 -13.34 -3.58
C ASN A 672 -57.37 -12.71 -3.07
N ALA A 673 -56.38 -12.55 -3.95
CA ALA A 673 -55.25 -11.65 -3.75
C ALA A 673 -55.61 -10.18 -4.11
N PRO A 674 -54.92 -9.17 -3.53
CA PRO A 674 -54.00 -9.27 -2.40
C PRO A 674 -54.76 -9.43 -1.08
N CYS A 675 -54.41 -10.47 -0.31
CA CYS A 675 -54.96 -10.68 1.02
C CYS A 675 -54.53 -9.54 1.97
N PRO A 676 -55.38 -9.04 2.90
CA PRO A 676 -55.09 -7.83 3.69
C PRO A 676 -53.81 -7.88 4.57
N VAL A 677 -53.11 -9.02 4.65
CA VAL A 677 -51.76 -9.16 5.25
C VAL A 677 -50.77 -8.10 4.75
N LEU A 678 -50.95 -7.57 3.53
CA LEU A 678 -50.16 -6.46 2.96
C LEU A 678 -50.11 -5.20 3.86
N ILE A 679 -51.13 -4.99 4.69
CA ILE A 679 -51.22 -3.88 5.66
C ILE A 679 -50.09 -3.94 6.72
N ARG A 680 -49.52 -5.12 6.97
CA ARG A 680 -48.36 -5.32 7.88
C ARG A 680 -47.01 -5.05 7.22
N SER A 681 -46.96 -4.59 5.96
CA SER A 681 -45.72 -4.27 5.24
C SER A 681 -44.80 -3.26 5.96
N ASN A 682 -45.32 -2.43 6.87
CA ASN A 682 -44.48 -1.57 7.72
C ASN A 682 -43.50 -2.34 8.62
N ARG A 683 -43.77 -3.62 8.94
CA ARG A 683 -42.85 -4.50 9.68
C ARG A 683 -41.53 -4.79 8.94
N LEU A 684 -41.46 -4.52 7.63
CA LEU A 684 -40.27 -4.70 6.80
C LEU A 684 -39.22 -3.58 6.98
N LEU A 685 -39.58 -2.44 7.59
CA LEU A 685 -38.66 -1.28 7.75
C LEU A 685 -37.43 -1.56 8.64
N ARG A 686 -37.38 -2.72 9.32
CA ARG A 686 -36.30 -3.16 10.23
C ARG A 686 -35.01 -3.66 9.54
N ILE A 687 -34.85 -3.50 8.22
CA ILE A 687 -33.69 -4.00 7.44
C ILE A 687 -32.31 -3.67 8.05
N ARG A 688 -32.14 -2.48 8.65
CA ARG A 688 -30.88 -2.07 9.29
C ARG A 688 -30.49 -2.96 10.47
N ARG A 689 -31.45 -3.64 11.12
CA ARG A 689 -31.22 -4.61 12.20
C ARG A 689 -30.59 -5.90 11.66
N LEU A 690 -31.11 -6.43 10.55
CA LEU A 690 -30.51 -7.57 9.83
C LEU A 690 -29.08 -7.26 9.38
N LEU A 691 -28.85 -6.09 8.76
CA LEU A 691 -27.50 -5.68 8.33
C LEU A 691 -26.52 -5.59 9.52
N THR A 692 -26.91 -4.91 10.60
CA THR A 692 -26.10 -4.80 11.82
C THR A 692 -25.77 -6.17 12.43
N PHE A 693 -26.70 -7.14 12.37
CA PHE A 693 -26.45 -8.50 12.82
C PHE A 693 -25.44 -9.23 11.94
N LEU A 694 -25.62 -9.16 10.62
CA LEU A 694 -24.74 -9.81 9.65
C LEU A 694 -23.30 -9.30 9.79
N ASP A 695 -23.10 -7.98 9.92
CA ASP A 695 -21.76 -7.39 10.01
C ASP A 695 -21.05 -7.69 11.35
N ARG A 696 -21.81 -7.72 12.46
CA ARG A 696 -21.31 -8.24 13.76
C ARG A 696 -21.01 -9.74 13.70
N THR A 697 -21.79 -10.53 12.97
CA THR A 697 -21.56 -11.98 12.82
C THR A 697 -20.33 -12.26 11.95
N GLU A 698 -20.11 -11.46 10.91
CA GLU A 698 -18.94 -11.54 10.02
C GLU A 698 -17.62 -11.29 10.77
N THR A 699 -17.63 -10.39 11.77
CA THR A 699 -16.47 -10.12 12.65
C THR A 699 -16.33 -11.10 13.82
N HIS A 700 -17.41 -11.75 14.27
CA HIS A 700 -17.36 -12.77 15.34
C HIS A 700 -17.10 -14.21 14.86
N THR A 701 -17.13 -14.48 13.54
CA THR A 701 -16.90 -15.83 13.00
C THR A 701 -15.43 -16.09 12.65
N ASN A 702 -14.95 -17.29 12.97
CA ASN A 702 -13.63 -17.78 12.53
C ASN A 702 -13.59 -18.09 11.01
N PHE A 703 -14.71 -17.95 10.29
CA PHE A 703 -14.85 -18.28 8.87
C PHE A 703 -15.56 -17.15 8.09
N PRO A 704 -15.00 -15.91 8.05
CA PRO A 704 -15.70 -14.74 7.49
C PRO A 704 -16.05 -14.92 6.01
N ASN A 705 -15.16 -15.49 5.19
CA ASN A 705 -15.42 -15.68 3.75
C ASN A 705 -16.57 -16.68 3.48
N ILE A 706 -16.71 -17.73 4.29
CA ILE A 706 -17.86 -18.65 4.19
C ILE A 706 -19.15 -17.92 4.60
N PHE A 707 -19.10 -17.13 5.68
CA PHE A 707 -20.26 -16.36 6.12
C PHE A 707 -20.71 -15.31 5.10
N ARG A 708 -19.77 -14.63 4.42
CA ARG A 708 -20.06 -13.72 3.29
C ARG A 708 -20.79 -14.41 2.15
N ILE A 709 -20.37 -15.63 1.78
CA ILE A 709 -21.07 -16.43 0.76
C ILE A 709 -22.49 -16.78 1.23
N CYS A 710 -22.67 -17.22 2.48
CA CYS A 710 -24.01 -17.47 3.05
C CYS A 710 -24.90 -16.21 3.09
N LYS A 711 -24.33 -15.04 3.42
CA LYS A 711 -24.99 -13.72 3.43
C LYS A 711 -25.52 -13.37 2.03
N VAL A 712 -24.69 -13.52 0.99
CA VAL A 712 -25.08 -13.28 -0.41
C VAL A 712 -26.17 -14.26 -0.88
N ILE A 713 -26.01 -15.57 -0.62
CA ILE A 713 -27.02 -16.59 -0.99
C ILE A 713 -28.36 -16.34 -0.29
N THR A 714 -28.35 -15.90 0.97
CA THR A 714 -29.58 -15.60 1.71
C THR A 714 -30.34 -14.42 1.09
N PHE A 715 -29.65 -13.35 0.68
CA PHE A 715 -30.29 -12.24 -0.02
C PHE A 715 -30.82 -12.64 -1.41
N LEU A 716 -30.07 -13.45 -2.17
CA LEU A 716 -30.52 -13.97 -3.48
C LEU A 716 -31.84 -14.76 -3.34
N LEU A 717 -31.93 -15.67 -2.37
CA LEU A 717 -33.14 -16.46 -2.13
C LEU A 717 -34.35 -15.61 -1.73
N ILE A 718 -34.14 -14.51 -0.98
CA ILE A 718 -35.20 -13.56 -0.63
C ILE A 718 -35.67 -12.79 -1.87
N ILE A 719 -34.77 -12.37 -2.76
CA ILE A 719 -35.10 -11.63 -3.98
C ILE A 719 -35.88 -12.51 -4.97
N ILE A 720 -35.44 -13.76 -5.19
CA ILE A 720 -36.18 -14.74 -6.00
C ILE A 720 -37.56 -15.03 -5.37
N HIS A 721 -37.63 -15.21 -4.04
CA HIS A 721 -38.91 -15.38 -3.36
C HIS A 721 -39.86 -14.18 -3.57
N TRP A 722 -39.35 -12.95 -3.50
CA TRP A 722 -40.15 -11.74 -3.73
C TRP A 722 -40.65 -11.63 -5.17
N ASN A 723 -39.77 -11.83 -6.16
CA ASN A 723 -40.17 -11.81 -7.57
C ASN A 723 -41.18 -12.93 -7.90
N ALA A 724 -40.98 -14.15 -7.39
CA ALA A 724 -41.95 -15.24 -7.53
C ALA A 724 -43.34 -14.88 -6.96
N CYS A 725 -43.39 -14.18 -5.82
CA CYS A 725 -44.65 -13.68 -5.28
C CYS A 725 -45.26 -12.58 -6.16
N ILE A 726 -44.47 -11.68 -6.74
CA ILE A 726 -44.99 -10.64 -7.64
C ILE A 726 -45.53 -11.27 -8.93
N TYR A 727 -44.79 -12.21 -9.55
CA TYR A 727 -45.23 -12.94 -10.76
C TYR A 727 -46.55 -13.69 -10.55
N PHE A 728 -46.72 -14.41 -9.43
CA PHE A 728 -48.00 -15.05 -9.10
C PHE A 728 -49.12 -14.03 -8.85
N GLY A 729 -48.81 -12.89 -8.22
CA GLY A 729 -49.77 -11.80 -7.99
C GLY A 729 -50.26 -11.13 -9.27
N VAL A 730 -49.36 -10.90 -10.24
CA VAL A 730 -49.68 -10.40 -11.59
C VAL A 730 -50.50 -11.45 -12.35
N SER A 731 -50.07 -12.72 -12.31
CA SER A 731 -50.80 -13.84 -12.92
C SER A 731 -52.25 -13.95 -12.41
N ASN A 732 -52.47 -13.78 -11.11
CA ASN A 732 -53.82 -13.75 -10.53
C ASN A 732 -54.65 -12.53 -10.98
N ALA A 733 -54.01 -11.39 -11.25
CA ALA A 733 -54.68 -10.16 -11.66
C ALA A 733 -55.09 -10.16 -13.15
N ILE A 734 -54.37 -10.92 -13.98
CA ILE A 734 -54.73 -11.18 -15.39
C ILE A 734 -55.75 -12.33 -15.47
N GLY A 735 -55.53 -13.39 -14.70
CA GLY A 735 -56.41 -14.55 -14.54
C GLY A 735 -55.70 -15.85 -14.94
N PHE A 736 -55.57 -16.82 -14.04
CA PHE A 736 -54.76 -18.02 -14.29
C PHE A 736 -55.15 -18.78 -15.55
N GLY A 737 -54.17 -19.12 -16.38
CA GLY A 737 -54.38 -19.83 -17.65
C GLY A 737 -55.06 -19.01 -18.76
N SER A 738 -55.03 -17.67 -18.70
CA SER A 738 -55.45 -16.78 -19.80
C SER A 738 -54.67 -17.00 -21.11
N ASP A 739 -53.38 -17.33 -20.98
CA ASP A 739 -52.36 -17.37 -22.03
C ASP A 739 -51.22 -18.35 -21.61
N GLU A 740 -50.13 -18.41 -22.36
CA GLU A 740 -48.99 -19.27 -22.02
C GLU A 740 -47.98 -18.69 -21.00
N TRP A 741 -47.99 -17.37 -20.76
CA TRP A 741 -47.03 -16.65 -19.90
C TRP A 741 -47.45 -16.62 -18.43
N VAL A 742 -48.74 -16.39 -18.20
CA VAL A 742 -49.39 -16.41 -16.89
C VAL A 742 -49.29 -17.80 -16.26
N VAL A 743 -49.24 -17.86 -14.92
CA VAL A 743 -49.35 -19.14 -14.20
C VAL A 743 -50.59 -19.89 -14.69
N LYS A 744 -50.37 -21.06 -15.30
CA LYS A 744 -51.42 -21.91 -15.89
C LYS A 744 -52.54 -22.19 -14.89
N ASP A 745 -53.74 -22.55 -15.36
CA ASP A 745 -54.86 -22.90 -14.47
C ASP A 745 -54.59 -24.20 -13.68
N LEU A 746 -53.90 -24.04 -12.55
CA LEU A 746 -53.59 -25.08 -11.58
C LEU A 746 -54.79 -25.41 -10.68
N VAL A 747 -55.88 -24.62 -10.75
CA VAL A 747 -57.14 -24.85 -10.03
C VAL A 747 -57.92 -25.97 -10.74
N ALA A 748 -57.97 -25.96 -12.08
CA ALA A 748 -58.57 -27.04 -12.87
C ALA A 748 -57.87 -28.41 -12.70
N GLU A 749 -56.58 -28.44 -12.36
CA GLU A 749 -55.78 -29.67 -12.27
C GLU A 749 -55.62 -30.26 -10.85
N ASN A 750 -56.34 -29.76 -9.84
CA ASN A 750 -56.21 -30.19 -8.43
C ASN A 750 -54.76 -30.14 -7.88
N LYS A 751 -53.93 -29.18 -8.33
CA LYS A 751 -52.51 -29.10 -7.93
C LYS A 751 -52.33 -28.30 -6.64
N THR A 752 -51.55 -28.88 -5.72
CA THR A 752 -51.35 -28.34 -4.37
C THR A 752 -50.75 -26.93 -4.34
N LEU A 753 -51.02 -26.17 -3.29
CA LEU A 753 -50.37 -24.88 -2.98
C LEU A 753 -48.83 -24.94 -3.10
N SER A 754 -48.21 -26.03 -2.66
CA SER A 754 -46.77 -26.29 -2.82
C SER A 754 -46.34 -26.37 -4.30
N SER A 755 -47.16 -26.96 -5.17
CA SER A 755 -46.91 -27.01 -6.62
C SER A 755 -46.98 -25.62 -7.25
N GLN A 756 -47.97 -24.80 -6.86
CA GLN A 756 -48.12 -23.42 -7.31
C GLN A 756 -46.90 -22.56 -6.93
N TYR A 757 -46.48 -22.62 -5.65
CA TYR A 757 -45.30 -21.91 -5.18
C TYR A 757 -44.00 -22.36 -5.88
N ILE A 758 -43.81 -23.67 -6.03
CA ILE A 758 -42.61 -24.22 -6.69
C ILE A 758 -42.55 -23.79 -8.17
N TYR A 759 -43.68 -23.71 -8.87
CA TYR A 759 -43.73 -23.22 -10.25
C TYR A 759 -43.33 -21.74 -10.35
N ALA A 760 -43.93 -20.86 -9.53
CA ALA A 760 -43.59 -19.43 -9.53
C ALA A 760 -42.13 -19.18 -9.10
N PHE A 761 -41.61 -19.95 -8.13
CA PHE A 761 -40.21 -19.87 -7.71
C PHE A 761 -39.24 -20.40 -8.78
N PHE A 762 -39.62 -21.42 -9.54
CA PHE A 762 -38.85 -21.91 -10.69
C PHE A 762 -38.79 -20.86 -11.81
N TRP A 763 -39.93 -20.28 -12.19
CA TRP A 763 -40.00 -19.19 -13.19
C TRP A 763 -39.10 -18.01 -12.79
N SER A 764 -39.22 -17.55 -11.54
CA SER A 764 -38.42 -16.46 -10.98
C SER A 764 -36.92 -16.77 -10.90
N THR A 765 -36.56 -18.02 -10.58
CA THR A 765 -35.15 -18.46 -10.60
C THR A 765 -34.60 -18.41 -12.02
N LEU A 766 -35.41 -18.80 -13.00
CA LEU A 766 -35.03 -18.84 -14.41
C LEU A 766 -34.75 -17.43 -14.95
N THR A 767 -35.63 -16.45 -14.71
CA THR A 767 -35.47 -15.07 -15.19
C THR A 767 -34.37 -14.29 -14.47
N LEU A 768 -34.25 -14.43 -13.14
CA LEU A 768 -33.29 -13.66 -12.35
C LEU A 768 -31.85 -14.22 -12.35
N THR A 769 -31.64 -15.47 -12.80
CA THR A 769 -30.30 -16.09 -12.75
C THR A 769 -29.79 -16.64 -14.10
N THR A 770 -30.62 -16.69 -15.14
CA THR A 770 -30.23 -17.22 -16.46
C THR A 770 -30.94 -16.50 -17.62
N ILE A 771 -30.45 -16.68 -18.85
CA ILE A 771 -31.29 -16.50 -20.04
C ILE A 771 -31.96 -17.85 -20.30
N GLY A 772 -33.08 -18.11 -19.62
CA GLY A 772 -33.90 -19.28 -19.87
C GLY A 772 -35.11 -18.96 -20.76
N GLU A 773 -35.56 -19.95 -21.52
CA GLU A 773 -36.75 -19.84 -22.37
C GLU A 773 -38.02 -19.86 -21.50
N THR A 774 -38.46 -18.69 -21.05
CA THR A 774 -39.84 -18.48 -20.58
C THR A 774 -40.81 -18.46 -21.77
N PRO A 775 -42.10 -18.78 -21.59
CA PRO A 775 -43.11 -18.52 -22.60
C PRO A 775 -43.13 -17.04 -23.01
N PRO A 776 -43.51 -16.72 -24.27
CA PRO A 776 -43.57 -15.34 -24.73
C PRO A 776 -44.73 -14.59 -24.03
N PRO A 777 -44.53 -13.34 -23.57
CA PRO A 777 -45.63 -12.50 -23.11
C PRO A 777 -46.56 -12.13 -24.27
N GLU A 778 -47.85 -12.03 -23.98
CA GLU A 778 -48.91 -11.67 -24.94
C GLU A 778 -49.48 -10.26 -24.66
N LEU A 779 -49.45 -9.80 -23.40
CA LEU A 779 -49.99 -8.50 -22.98
C LEU A 779 -48.89 -7.46 -22.69
N GLU A 780 -49.17 -6.18 -22.95
CA GLU A 780 -48.21 -5.06 -22.73
C GLU A 780 -47.64 -5.03 -21.30
N ILE A 781 -48.45 -5.36 -20.29
CA ILE A 781 -48.03 -5.41 -18.88
C ILE A 781 -46.98 -6.50 -18.61
N GLU A 782 -47.04 -7.62 -19.33
CA GLU A 782 -46.14 -8.76 -19.20
C GLU A 782 -44.81 -8.48 -19.90
N TYR A 783 -44.84 -7.80 -21.05
CA TYR A 783 -43.65 -7.24 -21.70
C TYR A 783 -42.93 -6.28 -20.75
N ILE A 784 -43.64 -5.31 -20.15
CA ILE A 784 -43.06 -4.36 -19.21
C ILE A 784 -42.47 -5.07 -17.99
N PHE A 785 -43.20 -6.02 -17.40
CA PHE A 785 -42.71 -6.80 -16.26
C PHE A 785 -41.47 -7.62 -16.61
N THR A 786 -41.49 -8.35 -17.72
CA THR A 786 -40.37 -9.22 -18.16
C THR A 786 -39.13 -8.40 -18.51
N ILE A 787 -39.28 -7.22 -19.14
CA ILE A 787 -38.15 -6.33 -19.45
C ILE A 787 -37.52 -5.78 -18.16
N VAL A 788 -38.32 -5.33 -17.20
CA VAL A 788 -37.83 -4.82 -15.90
C VAL A 788 -37.15 -5.94 -15.11
N ASP A 789 -37.73 -7.14 -15.08
CA ASP A 789 -37.17 -8.28 -14.36
C ASP A 789 -35.84 -8.74 -14.96
N LEU A 790 -35.74 -8.84 -16.29
CA LEU A 790 -34.51 -9.21 -16.97
C LEU A 790 -33.38 -8.20 -16.73
N MET A 791 -33.69 -6.90 -16.74
CA MET A 791 -32.71 -5.85 -16.41
C MET A 791 -32.23 -5.93 -14.96
N ILE A 792 -33.13 -6.21 -14.00
CA ILE A 792 -32.79 -6.39 -12.59
C ILE A 792 -31.96 -7.68 -12.40
N GLY A 793 -32.38 -8.79 -13.01
CA GLY A 793 -31.73 -10.09 -12.95
C GLY A 793 -30.29 -10.06 -13.45
N VAL A 794 -30.04 -9.50 -14.64
CA VAL A 794 -28.68 -9.40 -15.21
C VAL A 794 -27.74 -8.59 -14.29
N LEU A 795 -28.21 -7.46 -13.74
CA LEU A 795 -27.41 -6.63 -12.84
C LEU A 795 -27.12 -7.32 -11.49
N ILE A 796 -28.11 -7.99 -10.91
CA ILE A 796 -27.97 -8.74 -9.65
C ILE A 796 -27.04 -9.95 -9.85
N PHE A 797 -27.25 -10.74 -10.91
CA PHE A 797 -26.45 -11.93 -11.19
C PHE A 797 -24.98 -11.58 -11.44
N ALA A 798 -24.69 -10.58 -12.28
CA ALA A 798 -23.33 -10.11 -12.52
C ALA A 798 -22.63 -9.65 -11.23
N THR A 799 -23.34 -8.92 -10.38
CA THR A 799 -22.85 -8.46 -9.07
C THR A 799 -22.57 -9.63 -8.12
N ILE A 800 -23.45 -10.63 -8.07
CA ILE A 800 -23.29 -11.82 -7.23
C ILE A 800 -22.11 -12.68 -7.69
N VAL A 801 -21.97 -12.94 -8.99
CA VAL A 801 -20.86 -13.73 -9.55
C VAL A 801 -19.51 -13.04 -9.31
N GLY A 802 -19.42 -11.72 -9.50
CA GLY A 802 -18.20 -10.96 -9.19
C GLY A 802 -17.82 -10.97 -7.70
N ASN A 803 -18.81 -10.81 -6.82
CA ASN A 803 -18.61 -10.86 -5.37
C ASN A 803 -18.20 -12.27 -4.89
N ILE A 804 -18.83 -13.34 -5.38
CA ILE A 804 -18.47 -14.71 -5.01
C ILE A 804 -17.08 -15.06 -5.59
N GLY A 805 -16.78 -14.67 -6.82
CA GLY A 805 -15.47 -14.89 -7.45
C GLY A 805 -14.32 -14.26 -6.65
N SER A 806 -14.44 -12.98 -6.30
CA SER A 806 -13.44 -12.29 -5.46
C SER A 806 -13.31 -12.89 -4.05
N MET A 807 -14.42 -13.33 -3.43
CA MET A 807 -14.37 -14.04 -2.14
C MET A 807 -13.66 -15.38 -2.22
N ILE A 808 -13.83 -16.15 -3.30
CA ILE A 808 -13.12 -17.42 -3.53
C ILE A 808 -11.62 -17.19 -3.76
N THR A 809 -11.25 -16.14 -4.50
CA THR A 809 -9.85 -15.73 -4.67
C THR A 809 -9.22 -15.36 -3.33
N ASN A 810 -9.88 -14.48 -2.55
CA ASN A 810 -9.41 -14.04 -1.24
C ASN A 810 -9.35 -15.18 -0.20
N MET A 811 -10.23 -16.17 -0.29
CA MET A 811 -10.18 -17.37 0.57
C MET A 811 -8.93 -18.24 0.31
N ASN A 812 -8.40 -18.23 -0.92
CA ASN A 812 -7.18 -18.95 -1.28
C ASN A 812 -5.90 -18.11 -1.17
N ALA A 813 -6.00 -16.79 -0.94
CA ALA A 813 -4.87 -15.85 -1.04
C ALA A 813 -3.62 -16.29 -0.25
N ALA A 814 -3.76 -16.68 1.03
CA ALA A 814 -2.63 -17.14 1.84
C ALA A 814 -1.98 -18.45 1.32
N ARG A 815 -2.75 -19.31 0.64
CA ARG A 815 -2.21 -20.50 -0.05
C ARG A 815 -1.50 -20.08 -1.33
N THR A 816 -2.08 -19.17 -2.11
CA THR A 816 -1.44 -18.64 -3.34
C THR A 816 -0.14 -17.92 -3.02
N GLU A 817 -0.09 -17.09 -1.98
CA GLU A 817 1.13 -16.41 -1.53
C GLU A 817 2.22 -17.42 -1.10
N PHE A 818 1.85 -18.46 -0.36
CA PHE A 818 2.77 -19.54 0.01
C PHE A 818 3.30 -20.31 -1.20
N GLN A 819 2.42 -20.64 -2.16
CA GLN A 819 2.83 -21.28 -3.43
C GLN A 819 3.77 -20.37 -4.21
N ASN A 820 3.46 -19.07 -4.37
CA ASN A 820 4.33 -18.10 -5.04
C ASN A 820 5.72 -18.01 -4.39
N LYS A 821 5.80 -17.99 -3.05
CA LYS A 821 7.08 -18.01 -2.31
C LYS A 821 7.86 -19.30 -2.56
N MET A 822 7.20 -20.46 -2.53
CA MET A 822 7.80 -21.76 -2.84
C MET A 822 8.28 -21.85 -4.30
N ASP A 823 7.47 -21.42 -5.26
CA ASP A 823 7.75 -21.56 -6.69
C ASP A 823 8.83 -20.59 -7.16
N GLY A 824 8.91 -19.39 -6.59
CA GLY A 824 10.07 -18.49 -6.79
C GLY A 824 11.39 -19.11 -6.28
N ILE A 825 11.34 -19.92 -5.21
CA ILE A 825 12.52 -20.64 -4.70
C ILE A 825 12.83 -21.86 -5.57
N LYS A 826 11.84 -22.57 -6.12
CA LYS A 826 12.09 -23.62 -7.15
C LYS A 826 12.78 -23.03 -8.38
N GLN A 827 12.26 -21.92 -8.91
CA GLN A 827 12.87 -21.19 -10.03
C GLN A 827 14.30 -20.78 -9.69
N TYR A 828 14.56 -20.26 -8.48
CA TYR A 828 15.92 -19.93 -8.02
C TYR A 828 16.85 -21.15 -7.94
N MET A 829 16.37 -22.30 -7.47
CA MET A 829 17.15 -23.54 -7.38
C MET A 829 17.49 -24.13 -8.75
N GLU A 830 16.52 -24.18 -9.66
CA GLU A 830 16.69 -24.58 -11.06
C GLU A 830 17.69 -23.67 -11.78
N PHE A 831 17.48 -22.35 -11.68
CA PHE A 831 18.35 -21.31 -12.22
C PHE A 831 19.80 -21.42 -11.70
N ARG A 832 19.98 -21.68 -10.40
CA ARG A 832 21.30 -21.90 -9.78
C ARG A 832 21.88 -23.31 -10.00
N LYS A 833 21.19 -24.19 -10.73
CA LYS A 833 21.58 -25.59 -10.96
C LYS A 833 21.88 -26.35 -9.66
N VAL A 834 21.04 -26.11 -8.65
CA VAL A 834 21.09 -26.82 -7.36
C VAL A 834 20.86 -28.31 -7.59
N SER A 835 21.56 -29.18 -6.84
CA SER A 835 21.39 -30.63 -6.99
C SER A 835 19.96 -31.05 -6.62
N LYS A 836 19.39 -32.01 -7.38
CA LYS A 836 18.03 -32.49 -7.13
C LYS A 836 17.83 -33.02 -5.71
N GLU A 837 18.86 -33.55 -5.07
CA GLU A 837 18.84 -33.96 -3.65
C GLU A 837 18.61 -32.78 -2.67
N LEU A 838 19.14 -31.60 -2.96
CA LEU A 838 18.95 -30.40 -2.15
C LEU A 838 17.62 -29.71 -2.49
N GLU A 839 17.23 -29.70 -3.77
CA GLU A 839 15.90 -29.25 -4.23
C GLU A 839 14.78 -30.03 -3.52
N ASP A 840 14.86 -31.36 -3.51
CA ASP A 840 13.95 -32.27 -2.80
C ASP A 840 13.87 -31.96 -1.30
N ARG A 841 15.01 -31.63 -0.66
CA ARG A 841 15.05 -31.28 0.78
C ARG A 841 14.36 -29.95 1.06
N VAL A 842 14.58 -28.94 0.22
CA VAL A 842 13.93 -27.63 0.35
C VAL A 842 12.42 -27.76 0.15
N ILE A 843 11.96 -28.50 -0.86
CA ILE A 843 10.53 -28.74 -1.10
C ILE A 843 9.90 -29.45 0.12
N LYS A 844 10.52 -30.52 0.63
CA LYS A 844 10.02 -31.26 1.81
C LYS A 844 10.00 -30.42 3.09
N TRP A 845 10.90 -29.44 3.22
CA TRP A 845 10.87 -28.45 4.31
C TRP A 845 9.69 -27.48 4.18
N PHE A 846 9.40 -26.98 2.98
CA PHE A 846 8.19 -26.17 2.72
C PHE A 846 6.90 -26.96 2.97
N ASP A 847 6.84 -28.24 2.57
CA ASP A 847 5.69 -29.12 2.86
C ASP A 847 5.49 -29.35 4.37
N TYR A 848 6.57 -29.53 5.14
CA TYR A 848 6.51 -29.62 6.60
C TYR A 848 5.98 -28.33 7.24
N LEU A 849 6.45 -27.17 6.76
CA LEU A 849 6.08 -25.86 7.30
C LEU A 849 4.61 -25.52 7.01
N TRP A 850 4.13 -25.81 5.79
CA TRP A 850 2.72 -25.68 5.42
C TRP A 850 1.81 -26.63 6.20
N SER A 851 2.15 -27.92 6.27
CA SER A 851 1.32 -28.95 6.92
C SER A 851 1.20 -28.75 8.43
N ASN A 852 2.22 -28.19 9.09
CA ASN A 852 2.16 -27.79 10.51
C ASN A 852 1.50 -26.42 10.75
N LYS A 853 1.07 -25.70 9.70
CA LYS A 853 0.47 -24.36 9.78
C LYS A 853 1.38 -23.29 10.42
N GLN A 854 2.69 -23.43 10.28
CA GLN A 854 3.63 -22.39 10.65
C GLN A 854 3.53 -21.28 9.59
N SER A 855 3.09 -20.08 9.97
CA SER A 855 3.12 -18.93 9.06
C SER A 855 4.56 -18.45 8.88
N LEU A 856 4.97 -18.20 7.64
CA LEU A 856 6.30 -17.63 7.33
C LEU A 856 6.51 -16.25 7.99
N ASN A 857 5.41 -15.53 8.29
CA ASN A 857 5.41 -14.15 8.76
C ASN A 857 4.66 -13.99 10.12
N GLU A 858 4.97 -14.83 11.13
CA GLU A 858 4.33 -14.73 12.47
C GLU A 858 4.59 -13.36 13.14
N GLU A 859 5.75 -12.74 12.87
CA GLU A 859 6.12 -11.41 13.38
C GLU A 859 5.28 -10.27 12.78
N GLU A 860 4.88 -10.37 11.51
CA GLU A 860 4.06 -9.36 10.83
C GLU A 860 2.63 -9.32 11.40
N ILE A 861 2.04 -10.50 11.58
CA ILE A 861 0.70 -10.66 12.15
C ILE A 861 0.68 -10.13 13.60
N LEU A 862 1.64 -10.54 14.42
CA LEU A 862 1.75 -10.10 15.81
C LEU A 862 2.20 -8.63 15.96
N GLY A 863 2.84 -8.05 14.94
CA GLY A 863 3.21 -6.64 14.87
C GLY A 863 2.02 -5.67 14.76
N THR A 864 0.85 -6.16 14.36
CA THR A 864 -0.40 -5.36 14.35
C THR A 864 -1.02 -5.13 15.72
N LEU A 865 -0.52 -5.83 16.76
CA LEU A 865 -1.08 -5.81 18.11
C LEU A 865 -0.23 -4.96 19.05
N PRO A 866 -0.83 -4.10 19.91
CA PRO A 866 -0.11 -3.38 20.96
C PRO A 866 0.67 -4.34 21.86
N ASP A 867 1.87 -3.93 22.29
CA ASP A 867 2.85 -4.83 22.95
C ASP A 867 2.32 -5.57 24.17
N LYS A 868 1.35 -5.00 24.90
CA LYS A 868 0.68 -5.67 26.03
C LYS A 868 -0.15 -6.88 25.59
N LEU A 869 -0.90 -6.78 24.49
CA LEU A 869 -1.68 -7.90 23.94
C LEU A 869 -0.75 -8.90 23.24
N LYS A 870 0.28 -8.41 22.55
CA LYS A 870 1.36 -9.25 21.99
C LYS A 870 2.05 -10.07 23.10
N ALA A 871 2.33 -9.46 24.25
CA ALA A 871 2.87 -10.12 25.43
C ALA A 871 1.89 -11.14 26.02
N GLU A 872 0.62 -10.79 26.27
CA GLU A 872 -0.38 -11.74 26.78
C GLU A 872 -0.53 -12.98 25.88
N ILE A 873 -0.55 -12.79 24.55
CA ILE A 873 -0.61 -13.89 23.57
C ILE A 873 0.68 -14.70 23.59
N ALA A 874 1.85 -14.07 23.48
CA ALA A 874 3.12 -14.78 23.45
C ALA A 874 3.40 -15.53 24.77
N ILE A 875 2.99 -14.97 25.91
CA ILE A 875 2.95 -15.66 27.21
C ILE A 875 2.07 -16.91 27.10
N HIS A 876 0.82 -16.79 26.64
CA HIS A 876 -0.08 -17.93 26.52
C HIS A 876 0.38 -19.01 25.52
N VAL A 877 1.17 -18.65 24.51
CA VAL A 877 1.63 -19.59 23.47
C VAL A 877 3.05 -20.14 23.74
N HIS A 878 3.88 -19.49 24.57
CA HIS A 878 5.31 -19.86 24.74
C HIS A 878 5.77 -20.06 26.21
N LEU A 879 5.08 -19.49 27.22
CA LEU A 879 5.51 -19.57 28.63
C LEU A 879 5.63 -21.03 29.12
N ASP A 880 4.76 -21.93 28.67
CA ASP A 880 4.78 -23.34 29.02
C ASP A 880 6.00 -24.11 28.46
N THR A 881 6.73 -23.55 27.49
CA THR A 881 8.03 -24.09 27.06
C THR A 881 9.15 -23.49 27.91
N LEU A 882 9.17 -22.17 28.11
CA LEU A 882 10.19 -21.50 28.91
C LEU A 882 10.20 -21.93 30.39
N LYS A 883 9.03 -22.19 31.01
CA LYS A 883 8.95 -22.75 32.38
C LYS A 883 9.62 -24.12 32.54
N LYS A 884 9.84 -24.86 31.44
CA LYS A 884 10.53 -26.16 31.43
C LYS A 884 12.04 -26.02 31.24
N VAL A 885 12.51 -24.84 30.86
CA VAL A 885 13.91 -24.53 30.62
C VAL A 885 14.62 -24.25 31.95
N LYS A 886 15.49 -25.17 32.36
CA LYS A 886 16.20 -25.11 33.65
C LYS A 886 16.95 -23.80 33.89
N ILE A 887 17.58 -23.21 32.87
CA ILE A 887 18.37 -21.98 33.04
C ILE A 887 17.51 -20.77 33.43
N PHE A 888 16.24 -20.73 33.02
CA PHE A 888 15.30 -19.62 33.26
C PHE A 888 14.27 -19.89 34.39
N GLN A 889 14.32 -21.05 35.07
CA GLN A 889 13.31 -21.41 36.08
C GLN A 889 13.32 -20.54 37.34
N ASP A 890 14.47 -19.95 37.68
CA ASP A 890 14.68 -19.13 38.88
C ASP A 890 14.72 -17.62 38.58
N CYS A 891 14.52 -17.25 37.31
CA CYS A 891 14.48 -15.87 36.84
C CYS A 891 13.15 -15.20 37.19
N GLU A 892 13.18 -13.87 37.31
CA GLU A 892 11.99 -13.09 37.59
C GLU A 892 11.00 -13.05 36.42
N PRO A 893 9.68 -12.91 36.67
CA PRO A 893 8.70 -13.02 35.60
C PRO A 893 8.71 -11.89 34.58
N GLY A 894 9.24 -10.70 34.92
CA GLY A 894 9.43 -9.59 33.98
C GLY A 894 10.40 -9.99 32.85
N LEU A 895 11.58 -10.46 33.23
CA LEU A 895 12.57 -11.02 32.31
C LEU A 895 11.99 -12.17 31.45
N LEU A 896 11.21 -13.08 32.05
CA LEU A 896 10.54 -14.13 31.27
C LEU A 896 9.58 -13.57 30.21
N THR A 897 8.81 -12.54 30.54
CA THR A 897 7.87 -11.88 29.61
C THR A 897 8.59 -11.14 28.48
N GLU A 898 9.70 -10.47 28.77
CA GLU A 898 10.49 -9.79 27.74
C GLU A 898 11.20 -10.79 26.81
N LEU A 899 11.81 -11.84 27.37
CA LEU A 899 12.44 -12.90 26.57
C LEU A 899 11.43 -13.62 25.66
N VAL A 900 10.21 -13.87 26.15
CA VAL A 900 9.09 -14.42 25.35
C VAL A 900 8.86 -13.60 24.07
N LEU A 901 8.94 -12.27 24.13
CA LEU A 901 8.70 -11.37 23.00
C LEU A 901 9.84 -11.36 21.96
N LYS A 902 11.04 -11.80 22.35
CA LYS A 902 12.23 -11.86 21.48
C LYS A 902 12.57 -13.26 20.97
N LEU A 903 11.81 -14.30 21.38
CA LEU A 903 12.00 -15.67 20.86
C LEU A 903 11.48 -15.79 19.42
N LYS A 904 12.38 -16.08 18.47
CA LYS A 904 12.02 -16.39 17.07
C LYS A 904 11.88 -17.90 16.87
N LEU A 905 10.86 -18.37 16.15
CA LEU A 905 10.67 -19.79 15.86
C LEU A 905 11.43 -20.20 14.59
N GLN A 906 12.29 -21.22 14.67
CA GLN A 906 13.12 -21.70 13.57
C GLN A 906 12.97 -23.22 13.40
N VAL A 907 12.87 -23.69 12.15
CA VAL A 907 12.63 -25.10 11.80
C VAL A 907 13.85 -25.69 11.08
N PHE A 908 14.43 -26.73 11.65
CA PHE A 908 15.56 -27.47 11.08
C PHE A 908 15.13 -28.83 10.55
N SER A 909 15.71 -29.26 9.43
CA SER A 909 15.39 -30.52 8.74
C SER A 909 16.14 -31.71 9.36
N PRO A 910 15.74 -32.96 9.05
CA PRO A 910 16.52 -34.15 9.43
C PRO A 910 17.96 -34.05 8.93
N SER A 911 18.92 -34.41 9.77
CA SER A 911 20.38 -34.37 9.53
C SER A 911 21.00 -32.96 9.37
N ASP A 912 20.24 -31.88 9.53
CA ASP A 912 20.82 -30.52 9.54
C ASP A 912 21.63 -30.29 10.83
N TYR A 913 22.83 -29.72 10.69
CA TYR A 913 23.65 -29.25 11.82
C TYR A 913 23.23 -27.84 12.20
N ILE A 914 22.75 -27.64 13.43
CA ILE A 914 22.36 -26.34 13.97
C ILE A 914 23.58 -25.54 14.40
N CYS A 915 24.63 -26.23 14.89
CA CYS A 915 25.95 -25.64 15.12
C CYS A 915 27.05 -26.70 15.04
N ARG A 916 28.25 -26.30 14.65
CA ARG A 916 29.46 -27.12 14.70
C ARG A 916 30.41 -26.58 15.77
N LYS A 917 31.21 -27.48 16.35
CA LYS A 917 32.26 -27.17 17.32
C LYS A 917 33.26 -26.19 16.70
N GLY A 918 33.54 -25.10 17.38
CA GLY A 918 34.42 -24.03 16.91
C GLY A 918 33.76 -22.90 16.13
N ASP A 919 32.50 -23.03 15.67
CA ASP A 919 31.75 -21.91 15.06
C ASP A 919 31.59 -20.74 16.06
N VAL A 920 31.41 -19.51 15.57
CA VAL A 920 31.11 -18.36 16.45
C VAL A 920 29.63 -18.38 16.85
N GLY A 921 29.35 -18.42 18.15
CA GLY A 921 27.99 -18.44 18.67
C GLY A 921 27.34 -17.06 18.71
N LYS A 922 26.34 -16.84 17.84
CA LYS A 922 25.53 -15.61 17.79
C LYS A 922 24.22 -15.68 18.58
N GLU A 923 23.76 -16.90 18.84
CA GLU A 923 22.39 -17.23 19.27
C GLU A 923 22.40 -18.40 20.26
N MET A 924 21.38 -18.52 21.11
CA MET A 924 21.08 -19.75 21.86
C MET A 924 19.77 -20.37 21.38
N TYR A 925 19.63 -21.69 21.52
CA TYR A 925 18.46 -22.42 21.05
C TYR A 925 17.77 -23.19 22.18
N ILE A 926 16.45 -23.18 22.15
CA ILE A 926 15.56 -23.90 23.08
C ILE A 926 14.73 -24.88 22.26
N VAL A 927 14.76 -26.18 22.59
CA VAL A 927 13.99 -27.18 21.84
C VAL A 927 12.50 -27.06 22.18
N LYS A 928 11.66 -26.69 21.21
CA LYS A 928 10.19 -26.64 21.34
C LYS A 928 9.57 -27.99 20.99
N ARG A 929 10.00 -28.61 19.88
CA ARG A 929 9.55 -29.92 19.38
C ARG A 929 10.68 -30.58 18.57
N GLY A 930 10.72 -31.91 18.54
CA GLY A 930 11.75 -32.68 17.83
C GLY A 930 12.77 -33.34 18.77
N LYS A 931 13.90 -33.78 18.20
CA LYS A 931 15.04 -34.40 18.90
C LYS A 931 16.33 -34.00 18.20
N LEU A 932 17.34 -33.63 18.98
CA LEU A 932 18.67 -33.30 18.50
C LEU A 932 19.72 -34.25 19.09
N GLU A 933 20.83 -34.45 18.39
CA GLU A 933 21.98 -35.22 18.85
C GLU A 933 23.20 -34.31 18.95
N VAL A 934 23.88 -34.36 20.10
CA VAL A 934 25.23 -33.83 20.28
C VAL A 934 26.19 -34.90 19.79
N VAL A 935 26.96 -34.62 18.75
CA VAL A 935 27.86 -35.58 18.09
C VAL A 935 29.33 -35.18 18.18
N ALA A 936 30.21 -36.17 18.22
CA ALA A 936 31.64 -35.96 18.13
C ALA A 936 32.06 -35.51 16.72
N ASP A 937 33.35 -35.20 16.59
CA ASP A 937 33.94 -34.70 15.35
C ASP A 937 34.03 -35.79 14.25
N ASP A 938 33.68 -37.04 14.57
CA ASP A 938 33.50 -38.15 13.63
C ASP A 938 32.10 -38.17 12.95
N GLY A 939 31.15 -37.35 13.43
CA GLY A 939 29.75 -37.33 12.98
C GLY A 939 28.96 -38.62 13.26
N ARG A 940 29.49 -39.56 14.04
CA ARG A 940 28.94 -40.91 14.28
C ARG A 940 28.69 -41.19 15.75
N THR A 941 29.61 -40.82 16.64
CA THR A 941 29.44 -41.04 18.08
C THR A 941 28.56 -39.93 18.69
N VAL A 942 27.47 -40.35 19.35
CA VAL A 942 26.49 -39.46 19.99
C VAL A 942 26.81 -39.35 21.48
N PHE A 943 27.11 -38.15 21.96
CA PHE A 943 27.38 -37.89 23.38
C PHE A 943 26.09 -37.70 24.19
N ALA A 944 25.07 -37.07 23.60
CA ALA A 944 23.78 -36.81 24.25
C ALA A 944 22.67 -36.60 23.23
N THR A 945 21.43 -36.92 23.62
CA THR A 945 20.22 -36.55 22.86
C THR A 945 19.45 -35.47 23.60
N LEU A 946 19.20 -34.35 22.95
CA LEU A 946 18.42 -33.23 23.49
C LEU A 946 16.95 -33.36 23.05
N GLY A 947 16.02 -33.01 23.94
CA GLY A 947 14.58 -33.10 23.72
C GLY A 947 13.86 -31.81 24.13
N PRO A 948 12.52 -31.75 24.02
CA PRO A 948 11.76 -30.54 24.33
C PRO A 948 12.02 -30.00 25.75
N GLY A 949 12.35 -28.71 25.85
CA GLY A 949 12.79 -28.05 27.08
C GLY A 949 14.31 -28.08 27.33
N SER A 950 15.09 -28.83 26.55
CA SER A 950 16.56 -28.69 26.52
C SER A 950 16.97 -27.35 25.89
N VAL A 951 18.12 -26.85 26.33
CA VAL A 951 18.80 -25.65 25.80
C VAL A 951 20.21 -26.04 25.35
N PHE A 952 20.73 -25.34 24.35
CA PHE A 952 22.13 -25.42 23.94
C PHE A 952 22.59 -24.11 23.27
N GLY A 953 23.90 -23.85 23.32
CA GLY A 953 24.54 -22.68 22.71
C GLY A 953 24.60 -21.44 23.61
N GLU A 954 24.07 -21.51 24.82
CA GLU A 954 24.04 -20.47 25.85
C GLU A 954 25.44 -20.01 26.27
N ILE A 955 26.40 -20.93 26.38
CA ILE A 955 27.77 -20.63 26.82
C ILE A 955 28.47 -19.64 25.86
N SER A 956 28.26 -19.78 24.55
CA SER A 956 28.95 -18.98 23.52
C SER A 956 28.47 -17.52 23.43
N ILE A 957 27.27 -17.21 23.93
CA ILE A 957 26.71 -15.85 23.92
C ILE A 957 26.97 -15.09 25.23
N LEU A 958 27.37 -15.79 26.29
CA LEU A 958 27.76 -15.20 27.56
C LEU A 958 29.26 -14.88 27.54
N ASN A 959 29.57 -13.57 27.52
CA ASN A 959 30.94 -13.03 27.57
C ASN A 959 31.59 -13.27 28.95
N ILE A 960 31.83 -14.53 29.33
CA ILE A 960 32.44 -14.91 30.61
C ILE A 960 33.96 -14.83 30.49
N ALA A 961 34.59 -14.01 31.34
CA ALA A 961 36.04 -13.89 31.40
C ALA A 961 36.70 -15.24 31.77
N GLY A 962 37.89 -15.52 31.21
CA GLY A 962 38.57 -16.80 31.40
C GLY A 962 37.95 -17.99 30.66
N ASN A 963 36.91 -17.83 29.84
CA ASN A 963 36.42 -18.92 28.98
C ASN A 963 37.48 -19.25 27.89
N LYS A 964 38.12 -20.43 27.98
CA LYS A 964 39.15 -20.93 27.05
C LYS A 964 38.66 -21.08 25.60
N THR A 965 37.34 -21.17 25.38
CA THR A 965 36.72 -21.24 24.05
C THR A 965 36.22 -19.89 23.54
N GLY A 966 36.19 -18.86 24.39
CA GLY A 966 35.60 -17.55 24.07
C GLY A 966 34.17 -17.66 23.55
N ASN A 967 33.84 -16.87 22.53
CA ASN A 967 32.51 -16.85 21.91
C ASN A 967 32.28 -18.00 20.90
N ARG A 968 32.98 -19.14 21.02
CA ARG A 968 32.85 -20.29 20.10
C ARG A 968 31.91 -21.38 20.65
N ARG A 969 31.38 -22.20 19.75
CA ARG A 969 30.54 -23.37 20.04
C ARG A 969 31.38 -24.53 20.59
N THR A 970 30.92 -25.17 21.66
CA THR A 970 31.65 -26.23 22.37
C THR A 970 31.48 -27.64 21.78
N ALA A 971 30.39 -27.91 21.04
CA ALA A 971 30.09 -29.21 20.46
C ALA A 971 29.31 -29.09 19.14
N ASN A 972 29.28 -30.18 18.36
CA ASN A 972 28.43 -30.29 17.17
C ASN A 972 27.02 -30.74 17.56
N VAL A 973 25.98 -30.07 17.07
CA VAL A 973 24.58 -30.44 17.33
C VAL A 973 23.83 -30.57 16.00
N ARG A 974 23.22 -31.74 15.77
CA ARG A 974 22.40 -32.03 14.58
C ARG A 974 20.95 -32.38 14.95
N SER A 975 20.02 -32.16 14.03
CA SER A 975 18.64 -32.61 14.17
C SER A 975 18.46 -34.06 13.69
N VAL A 976 17.71 -34.86 14.43
CA VAL A 976 17.42 -36.28 14.07
C VAL A 976 16.23 -36.37 13.10
N GLY A 977 15.26 -35.48 13.25
CA GLY A 977 14.10 -35.33 12.37
C GLY A 977 13.87 -33.86 12.03
N TYR A 978 12.65 -33.49 11.68
CA TYR A 978 12.29 -32.07 11.75
C TYR A 978 12.18 -31.63 13.22
N SER A 979 12.85 -30.53 13.57
CA SER A 979 12.83 -29.96 14.92
C SER A 979 12.49 -28.49 14.88
N ASP A 980 11.54 -28.08 15.72
CA ASP A 980 11.18 -26.68 15.95
C ASP A 980 11.97 -26.19 17.17
N LEU A 981 12.79 -25.16 16.97
CA LEU A 981 13.59 -24.53 18.02
C LEU A 981 13.14 -23.08 18.19
N PHE A 982 13.09 -22.58 19.41
CA PHE A 982 13.12 -21.14 19.64
C PHE A 982 14.57 -20.67 19.64
N CYS A 983 14.88 -19.68 18.82
CA CYS A 983 16.14 -18.96 18.76
C CYS A 983 16.02 -17.66 19.57
N LEU A 984 17.08 -17.32 20.31
CA LEU A 984 17.26 -16.02 20.96
C LEU A 984 18.66 -15.51 20.59
N SER A 985 18.77 -14.30 20.03
CA SER A 985 20.08 -13.75 19.69
C SER A 985 20.84 -13.26 20.92
N LYS A 986 22.15 -13.12 20.77
CA LYS A 986 23.02 -12.53 21.80
C LYS A 986 22.54 -11.13 22.19
N ASN A 987 22.22 -10.27 21.22
CA ASN A 987 21.80 -8.89 21.50
C ASN A 987 20.49 -8.88 22.27
N ASP A 988 19.47 -9.59 21.77
CA ASP A 988 18.14 -9.70 22.39
C ASP A 988 18.20 -10.10 23.87
N LEU A 989 19.06 -11.06 24.21
CA LEU A 989 19.33 -11.50 25.57
C LEU A 989 20.07 -10.43 26.38
N TRP A 990 21.14 -9.83 25.84
CA TRP A 990 21.95 -8.85 26.57
C TRP A 990 21.19 -7.56 26.87
N ASP A 991 20.32 -7.12 25.96
CA ASP A 991 19.41 -5.98 26.16
C ASP A 991 18.44 -6.27 27.33
N ALA A 992 17.83 -7.46 27.36
CA ALA A 992 16.95 -7.87 28.47
C ALA A 992 17.71 -7.99 29.80
N LEU A 993 18.93 -8.51 29.76
CA LEU A 993 19.83 -8.60 30.92
C LEU A 993 20.45 -7.25 31.34
N GLN A 994 20.12 -6.15 30.66
CA GLN A 994 20.43 -4.79 31.12
C GLN A 994 19.37 -4.27 32.11
N GLU A 995 18.09 -4.54 31.87
CA GLU A 995 17.00 -4.15 32.79
C GLU A 995 16.89 -5.07 34.01
N TYR A 996 17.28 -6.36 33.87
CA TYR A 996 17.14 -7.38 34.90
C TYR A 996 18.51 -7.90 35.45
N PRO A 997 19.20 -7.11 36.30
CA PRO A 997 20.57 -7.40 36.73
C PRO A 997 20.73 -8.62 37.65
N GLU A 998 19.69 -9.01 38.40
CA GLU A 998 19.74 -10.26 39.20
C GLU A 998 19.61 -11.50 38.30
N GLY A 999 18.73 -11.47 37.30
CA GLY A 999 18.68 -12.49 36.25
C GLY A 999 20.02 -12.65 35.53
N ARG A 1000 20.70 -11.52 35.24
CA ARG A 1000 22.05 -11.52 34.66
C ARG A 1000 23.09 -12.22 35.55
N LYS A 1001 23.09 -11.94 36.86
CA LYS A 1001 23.99 -12.61 37.82
C LYS A 1001 23.77 -14.13 37.86
N GLN A 1002 22.52 -14.56 38.02
CA GLN A 1002 22.17 -15.99 38.07
C GLN A 1002 22.63 -16.74 36.80
N LEU A 1003 22.42 -16.12 35.64
CA LEU A 1003 22.67 -16.73 34.34
C LEU A 1003 24.18 -16.74 33.99
N MET A 1004 24.93 -15.72 34.42
CA MET A 1004 26.40 -15.72 34.41
C MET A 1004 26.98 -16.79 35.34
N GLU A 1005 26.47 -16.93 36.57
CA GLU A 1005 26.96 -17.91 37.54
C GLU A 1005 26.71 -19.36 37.08
N ARG A 1006 25.53 -19.64 36.51
CA ARG A 1006 25.27 -20.93 35.85
C ARG A 1006 26.22 -21.19 34.67
N GLY A 1007 26.54 -20.17 33.88
CA GLY A 1007 27.56 -20.26 32.83
C GLY A 1007 28.96 -20.56 33.38
N ARG A 1008 29.37 -19.91 34.48
CA ARG A 1008 30.63 -20.16 35.21
C ARG A 1008 30.69 -21.62 35.68
N GLN A 1009 29.62 -22.12 36.30
CA GLN A 1009 29.53 -23.50 36.78
C GLN A 1009 29.60 -24.55 35.65
N LEU A 1010 28.97 -24.30 34.50
CA LEU A 1010 29.07 -25.16 33.32
C LEU A 1010 30.50 -25.19 32.74
N LEU A 1011 31.12 -24.01 32.55
CA LEU A 1011 32.51 -23.92 32.07
C LEU A 1011 33.51 -24.58 33.03
N LEU A 1012 33.29 -24.49 34.34
CA LEU A 1012 34.15 -25.09 35.36
C LEU A 1012 34.00 -26.61 35.39
N LYS A 1013 32.76 -27.13 35.32
CA LYS A 1013 32.47 -28.57 35.21
C LYS A 1013 33.13 -29.21 33.98
N ASP A 1014 33.12 -28.51 32.83
CA ASP A 1014 33.67 -29.01 31.58
C ASP A 1014 35.18 -28.70 31.40
N ASN A 1015 35.86 -28.19 32.44
CA ASN A 1015 37.27 -27.75 32.46
C ASN A 1015 37.64 -26.63 31.44
N LEU A 1016 36.64 -25.94 30.89
CA LEU A 1016 36.80 -24.88 29.88
C LEU A 1016 37.06 -23.48 30.48
N LEU A 1017 37.14 -23.36 31.80
CA LEU A 1017 37.45 -22.10 32.51
C LEU A 1017 38.94 -22.00 32.89
N ASP A 1018 39.52 -20.82 32.71
CA ASP A 1018 40.82 -20.39 33.24
C ASP A 1018 40.57 -19.47 34.45
N GLU A 1019 40.83 -19.99 35.65
CA GLU A 1019 40.66 -19.25 36.90
C GLU A 1019 41.60 -18.04 37.04
N GLU A 1020 42.78 -18.10 36.43
CA GLU A 1020 43.82 -17.09 36.60
C GLU A 1020 43.63 -15.92 35.63
N ALA A 1021 43.08 -16.18 34.45
CA ALA A 1021 42.51 -15.14 33.59
C ALA A 1021 41.24 -14.51 34.21
N LEU A 1022 40.39 -15.30 34.86
CA LEU A 1022 39.16 -14.80 35.49
C LEU A 1022 39.44 -13.88 36.69
N ARG A 1023 40.34 -14.28 37.61
CA ARG A 1023 40.76 -13.40 38.73
C ARG A 1023 41.39 -12.09 38.25
N ARG A 1024 42.14 -12.11 37.14
CA ARG A 1024 42.69 -10.88 36.53
C ARG A 1024 41.58 -9.95 36.04
N ALA A 1025 40.55 -10.48 35.38
CA ALA A 1025 39.40 -9.69 34.92
C ALA A 1025 38.55 -9.15 36.08
N GLU A 1026 38.39 -9.92 37.17
CA GLU A 1026 37.71 -9.47 38.39
C GLU A 1026 38.42 -8.26 39.01
N VAL A 1027 39.76 -8.33 39.17
CA VAL A 1027 40.59 -7.21 39.68
C VAL A 1027 40.62 -6.01 38.71
N GLU A 1028 40.65 -6.23 37.40
CA GLU A 1028 40.60 -5.15 36.41
C GLU A 1028 39.24 -4.42 36.44
N GLN A 1029 38.14 -5.14 36.69
CA GLN A 1029 36.81 -4.56 36.82
C GLN A 1029 36.64 -3.71 38.09
N GLU A 1030 37.27 -4.08 39.21
CA GLU A 1030 37.33 -3.24 40.41
C GLU A 1030 38.14 -1.96 40.18
N ASN A 1031 39.33 -2.08 39.56
CA ASN A 1031 40.16 -0.92 39.19
C ASN A 1031 39.45 0.03 38.21
N MET A 1032 38.56 -0.47 37.35
CA MET A 1032 37.74 0.35 36.46
C MET A 1032 36.61 1.09 37.19
N LYS A 1033 36.03 0.51 38.26
CA LYS A 1033 35.05 1.23 39.10
C LYS A 1033 35.67 2.41 39.82
N GLU A 1034 36.82 2.23 40.49
CA GLU A 1034 37.52 3.33 41.15
C GLU A 1034 37.81 4.50 40.21
N LYS A 1035 38.21 4.20 38.96
CA LYS A 1035 38.46 5.23 37.94
C LYS A 1035 37.19 5.98 37.56
N PHE A 1036 36.04 5.31 37.52
CA PHE A 1036 34.75 5.91 37.20
C PHE A 1036 34.27 6.86 38.30
N GLU A 1037 34.32 6.42 39.57
CA GLU A 1037 33.96 7.26 40.74
C GLU A 1037 34.85 8.52 40.85
N LYS A 1038 36.14 8.39 40.52
CA LYS A 1038 37.10 9.52 40.44
C LYS A 1038 36.81 10.46 39.26
N LEU A 1039 36.21 9.96 38.18
CA LEU A 1039 35.79 10.78 37.03
C LEU A 1039 34.49 11.55 37.34
N GLU A 1040 33.55 10.89 38.00
CA GLU A 1040 32.24 11.45 38.40
C GLU A 1040 32.43 12.61 39.41
N THR A 1041 33.24 12.41 40.45
CA THR A 1041 33.63 13.51 41.37
C THR A 1041 34.40 14.65 40.68
N SER A 1042 35.12 14.38 39.59
CA SER A 1042 35.77 15.42 38.78
C SER A 1042 34.77 16.20 37.92
N LEU A 1043 33.68 15.57 37.46
CA LEU A 1043 32.61 16.19 36.69
C LEU A 1043 31.79 17.16 37.55
N ASP A 1044 31.41 16.76 38.77
CA ASP A 1044 30.68 17.61 39.73
C ASP A 1044 31.46 18.88 40.09
N TYR A 1045 32.78 18.74 40.29
CA TYR A 1045 33.66 19.87 40.54
C TYR A 1045 33.69 20.85 39.35
N LEU A 1046 33.72 20.34 38.11
CA LEU A 1046 33.67 21.15 36.90
C LEU A 1046 32.30 21.84 36.73
N GLN A 1047 31.19 21.15 36.94
CA GLN A 1047 29.85 21.78 36.91
C GLN A 1047 29.73 22.91 37.94
N THR A 1048 30.16 22.66 39.17
CA THR A 1048 30.16 23.65 40.26
C THR A 1048 30.97 24.90 39.89
N ARG A 1049 32.14 24.71 39.26
CA ARG A 1049 32.98 25.81 38.77
C ARG A 1049 32.35 26.58 37.60
N PHE A 1050 31.66 25.88 36.70
CA PHE A 1050 30.97 26.50 35.55
C PHE A 1050 29.78 27.36 35.98
N ALA A 1051 28.96 26.86 36.91
CA ALA A 1051 27.84 27.61 37.48
C ALA A 1051 28.30 28.93 38.15
N ARG A 1052 29.43 28.89 38.87
CA ARG A 1052 30.04 30.08 39.46
C ARG A 1052 30.51 31.10 38.42
N LEU A 1053 31.18 30.65 37.35
CA LEU A 1053 31.63 31.54 36.26
C LEU A 1053 30.45 32.20 35.54
N LEU A 1054 29.34 31.49 35.32
CA LEU A 1054 28.12 32.06 34.74
C LEU A 1054 27.49 33.15 35.63
N ALA A 1055 27.51 32.98 36.95
CA ALA A 1055 27.05 34.00 37.91
C ALA A 1055 27.97 35.23 37.94
N GLU A 1056 29.29 35.04 37.88
CA GLU A 1056 30.27 36.13 37.81
C GLU A 1056 30.15 36.90 36.47
N TYR A 1057 29.92 36.20 35.35
CA TYR A 1057 29.69 36.81 34.02
C TYR A 1057 28.40 37.63 33.96
N THR A 1058 27.27 37.10 34.43
CA THR A 1058 25.99 37.84 34.45
C THR A 1058 26.02 39.05 35.37
N SER A 1059 26.69 38.96 36.52
CA SER A 1059 27.00 40.09 37.41
C SER A 1059 27.83 41.18 36.72
N SER A 1060 28.81 40.79 35.90
CA SER A 1060 29.60 41.72 35.09
C SER A 1060 28.77 42.42 34.00
N GLN A 1061 27.95 41.65 33.26
CA GLN A 1061 27.04 42.17 32.24
C GLN A 1061 26.02 43.18 32.81
N GLN A 1062 25.43 42.93 33.98
CA GLN A 1062 24.55 43.90 34.64
C GLN A 1062 25.27 45.21 34.98
N LYS A 1063 26.49 45.14 35.53
CA LYS A 1063 27.31 46.32 35.84
C LYS A 1063 27.71 47.10 34.59
N MET A 1064 27.95 46.41 33.47
CA MET A 1064 28.23 47.04 32.18
C MET A 1064 27.00 47.79 31.64
N LYS A 1065 25.81 47.16 31.64
CA LYS A 1065 24.55 47.83 31.24
C LYS A 1065 24.22 49.03 32.12
N GLN A 1066 24.45 48.96 33.43
CA GLN A 1066 24.31 50.11 34.34
C GLN A 1066 25.29 51.26 34.06
N ARG A 1067 26.48 50.98 33.50
CA ARG A 1067 27.42 52.02 33.04
C ARG A 1067 26.98 52.65 31.73
N ILE A 1068 26.54 51.85 30.77
CA ILE A 1068 26.02 52.33 29.47
C ILE A 1068 24.82 53.25 29.69
N SER A 1069 23.84 52.83 30.50
CA SER A 1069 22.68 53.65 30.85
C SER A 1069 23.04 54.98 31.53
N LYS A 1070 24.11 55.01 32.33
CA LYS A 1070 24.63 56.28 32.90
C LYS A 1070 25.33 57.18 31.89
N ILE A 1071 25.85 56.63 30.79
CA ILE A 1071 26.45 57.42 29.70
C ILE A 1071 25.33 57.97 28.80
N GLU A 1072 24.33 57.17 28.46
CA GLU A 1072 23.15 57.58 27.69
C GLU A 1072 22.45 58.79 28.34
N ASN A 1073 22.18 58.71 29.66
CA ASN A 1073 21.60 59.82 30.44
C ASN A 1073 22.48 61.09 30.52
N VAL A 1074 23.77 61.01 30.19
CA VAL A 1074 24.67 62.19 30.13
C VAL A 1074 24.71 62.78 28.72
N VAL A 1075 24.55 61.96 27.68
CA VAL A 1075 24.46 62.41 26.29
C VAL A 1075 23.15 63.18 26.05
N GLU A 1076 22.01 62.67 26.53
CA GLU A 1076 20.69 63.35 26.38
C GLU A 1076 20.66 64.77 26.99
N ILE A 1077 21.49 65.05 28.00
CA ILE A 1077 21.61 66.39 28.61
C ILE A 1077 22.45 67.34 27.73
N SER A 1078 23.34 66.81 26.89
CA SER A 1078 24.22 67.60 26.02
C SER A 1078 23.55 68.05 24.72
N ASP A 1079 22.64 67.25 24.16
CA ASP A 1079 22.03 67.51 22.85
C ASP A 1079 20.88 68.54 22.88
N GLY A 1080 20.51 69.05 24.06
CA GLY A 1080 19.43 70.02 24.25
C GLY A 1080 19.67 71.44 23.72
N ILE A 1081 20.83 71.74 23.12
CA ILE A 1081 21.24 73.11 22.72
C ILE A 1081 21.87 73.16 21.32
N LEU A 1082 21.15 72.74 20.26
CA LEU A 1082 21.26 73.38 18.93
C LEU A 1082 20.11 73.01 17.98
N SER A 1083 19.86 73.88 16.99
CA SER A 1083 18.75 73.80 16.03
C SER A 1083 19.12 74.53 14.73
N PRO A 1084 18.36 74.41 13.62
CA PRO A 1084 17.85 73.19 12.97
C PRO A 1084 18.11 73.22 11.43
N PHE A 1085 18.04 72.10 10.70
CA PHE A 1085 17.71 72.12 9.24
C PHE A 1085 17.33 70.73 8.64
N THR A 1086 16.65 70.75 7.49
CA THR A 1086 16.43 69.67 6.50
C THR A 1086 15.75 68.35 6.92
N SER A 1087 14.41 68.41 7.05
CA SER A 1087 13.39 67.60 6.35
C SER A 1087 13.57 66.09 5.99
N GLN A 1088 12.47 65.34 6.20
CA GLN A 1088 12.05 64.04 5.61
C GLN A 1088 12.59 62.71 6.18
N ALA A 1089 11.97 62.24 7.28
CA ALA A 1089 11.47 60.85 7.42
C ALA A 1089 10.49 60.72 8.61
N SER A 1090 9.41 59.94 8.46
CA SER A 1090 8.47 59.58 9.54
C SER A 1090 7.42 58.56 9.07
N PRO A 1091 6.74 57.80 9.95
CA PRO A 1091 7.26 57.14 11.15
C PRO A 1091 6.85 55.66 11.23
N ILE A 1092 7.55 54.84 12.03
CA ILE A 1092 7.05 53.54 12.52
C ILE A 1092 7.07 53.59 14.04
N GLY A 1093 5.97 53.20 14.68
CA GLY A 1093 5.77 53.41 16.12
C GLY A 1093 5.50 52.14 16.92
N ASN A 1094 5.79 52.23 18.22
CA ASN A 1094 5.13 51.54 19.32
C ASN A 1094 4.94 50.01 19.22
N LEU A 1095 5.93 49.24 19.67
CA LEU A 1095 5.67 47.92 20.23
C LEU A 1095 5.36 48.06 21.74
N LYS A 1096 4.16 47.63 22.17
CA LYS A 1096 3.81 47.56 23.60
C LYS A 1096 4.45 46.33 24.24
N LEU A 1097 5.05 46.49 25.43
CA LEU A 1097 5.32 45.35 26.31
C LEU A 1097 4.00 44.71 26.74
N LEU A 1098 3.94 43.38 26.72
CA LEU A 1098 2.95 42.57 27.42
C LEU A 1098 3.67 41.81 28.54
N CYS A 1099 3.24 42.01 29.77
CA CYS A 1099 3.80 41.32 30.93
C CYS A 1099 3.29 39.88 31.00
N VAL A 1100 4.19 38.93 31.23
CA VAL A 1100 3.86 37.54 31.61
C VAL A 1100 3.98 37.40 33.13
N PRO A 1101 2.96 36.89 33.85
CA PRO A 1101 3.03 36.70 35.30
C PRO A 1101 3.91 35.51 35.68
N SER A 1102 4.60 35.62 36.81
CA SER A 1102 5.53 34.61 37.31
C SER A 1102 4.86 33.38 37.93
N ARG A 1103 5.48 32.22 37.74
CA ARG A 1103 5.39 31.06 38.65
C ARG A 1103 6.78 30.48 38.88
N SER A 1104 7.00 29.93 40.07
CA SER A 1104 8.30 29.55 40.61
C SER A 1104 8.43 28.04 40.82
N GLY A 1105 9.57 27.45 40.46
CA GLY A 1105 9.94 26.07 40.77
C GLY A 1105 11.28 25.67 40.12
N THR A 1106 12.19 25.09 40.92
CA THR A 1106 13.56 24.65 40.55
C THR A 1106 13.74 23.15 40.90
N PRO A 1107 14.84 22.44 40.55
CA PRO A 1107 16.05 22.80 39.76
C PRO A 1107 16.39 21.82 38.59
N TYR A 1108 17.57 21.99 37.95
CA TYR A 1108 18.20 21.10 36.94
C TYR A 1108 18.98 19.91 37.57
N PRO A 1109 19.39 18.87 36.80
CA PRO A 1109 20.64 18.84 35.97
C PRO A 1109 20.36 18.63 34.45
N SER A 1110 21.00 19.31 33.47
CA SER A 1110 22.39 19.22 32.94
C SER A 1110 22.62 18.02 31.98
N SER A 1111 22.61 18.19 30.64
CA SER A 1111 23.76 18.52 29.74
C SER A 1111 24.67 17.33 29.37
N SER A 1112 25.41 17.24 28.27
CA SER A 1112 25.73 18.09 27.08
C SER A 1112 25.95 17.16 25.86
N THR A 1113 26.52 17.42 24.66
CA THR A 1113 27.21 18.50 23.86
C THR A 1113 27.14 18.02 22.38
N ASN A 1114 27.52 18.68 21.27
CA ASN A 1114 28.19 19.95 20.91
C ASN A 1114 27.45 20.50 19.64
N SER A 1115 27.94 21.33 18.69
CA SER A 1115 29.20 22.05 18.38
C SER A 1115 28.86 23.54 18.15
N LEU A 1116 29.70 24.54 18.49
CA LEU A 1116 31.02 24.89 17.95
C LEU A 1116 31.00 25.32 16.45
N ASP A 1117 30.56 26.56 16.22
CA ASP A 1117 30.88 27.36 15.02
C ASP A 1117 32.21 28.10 15.18
N THR A 1118 32.91 28.32 14.07
CA THR A 1118 33.99 29.31 13.96
C THR A 1118 33.81 30.19 12.72
N SER A 1119 33.87 31.50 12.93
CA SER A 1119 33.93 32.59 11.92
C SER A 1119 34.77 32.25 10.67
N SER A 1120 34.44 32.77 9.48
CA SER A 1120 34.68 34.20 9.19
C SER A 1120 34.10 34.72 7.86
N THR A 1121 33.61 35.96 7.92
CA THR A 1121 33.58 37.02 6.87
C THR A 1121 33.75 36.63 5.39
N THR A 1122 32.69 36.79 4.60
CA THR A 1122 32.42 38.05 3.85
C THR A 1122 30.91 38.24 3.65
#